data_AF-A0A158KN78-F1
#
_entry.id   AF-A0A158KN78-F1
#
_cell.length_a   1.000
_cell.length_b   1.000
_cell.length_c   1.000
_cell.angle_alpha   90.00
_cell.angle_beta   90.00
_cell.angle_gamma   90.00
#
_symmetry.space_group_name_H-M   'P 1'
#
loop_
_entity.id
_entity.type
_entity.pdbx_description
1 polymer ?
#
loop_
_entity_poly.entity_id
_entity_poly.type
_entity_poly.pdbx_seq_one_letter_code
_entity_poly.pdbx_strand_id
1 'polypeptide(L)'
;MSQSEDGAKTGARRAFLKNVAVAGAATSLSGVVGETFAQTGAAPSATGSAPKPATSTTIALNKQYAEFLSFADAQDFEDAKRGLIATLPEPVVIKGQGEFPAWDLQQFAFVKGGPENNAPSTVNPSLWRNAKLNMNHGLYTVVDGIWQVRGYDLSVMSIIRGDRGYIVVDPFITTEVASTVWKQLVIPHLGDKPITHVIYTHSHVDHYGGVRGLVSDDDLKSGKVQIVAPVGFTEAAVGENIIAGNAMGRRASYMYGSLLPRSPTGIVDGGLGKTTSVGTITLAVPTMFAEKTGQKLTLDGVDIVVLMAPESEAPSEFMFYLPKFKAFCAAEDATHTLHNLYTLRGAKVRDALLWSKYLQATLDMFGEEMQVLFASHYWPTWGNDRINSFLRAQRDMYRYLHDQVMRMANMGQTPLEIGQAIRLPDSLAKHWYCRSYYGTVYHDAVAQYNLRLGFFDGVPANLHRLEPTESGKRYVEYMGGAAAVLRKAHDSYNQGDYRWVAEVVNHVVFADPQNTAAKQLLADAYEQLGYQSESAPWRNFYLTGAMELRNGVRKGQAPAPQSPDTIQAMPLDMFLDYLGIRLNAERANGKTASFNLVLTDTKESRLLGVENSALHYSKEKTSSSADATVTMTRADLNSIMMGQTNMQNLVMAGSAKIDGNSQKLGEFVSWLDNFDFWFNIVTP
;
A
#
# COMPACT_ATOMS: atom_id res chain seq x y z
N MET A 1 13.12 69.58 -39.10
CA MET A 1 13.40 71.01 -38.88
C MET A 1 13.03 71.33 -37.43
N SER A 2 14.01 71.85 -36.67
CA SER A 2 14.01 72.42 -35.27
C SER A 2 13.30 71.63 -34.15
N GLN A 3 13.98 71.05 -33.14
CA GLN A 3 14.58 71.65 -31.90
C GLN A 3 13.57 72.51 -31.09
N SER A 4 13.37 72.41 -29.76
CA SER A 4 14.27 72.05 -28.64
C SER A 4 13.53 71.63 -27.34
N GLU A 5 14.27 71.01 -26.42
CA GLU A 5 14.03 70.65 -24.99
C GLU A 5 13.67 71.89 -24.12
N ASP A 6 13.19 71.88 -22.86
CA ASP A 6 13.34 70.99 -21.70
C ASP A 6 12.37 71.41 -20.54
N GLY A 7 12.11 70.56 -19.54
CA GLY A 7 11.89 71.01 -18.13
C GLY A 7 10.49 71.13 -17.48
N ALA A 8 10.04 70.02 -16.85
CA ALA A 8 9.68 69.90 -15.41
C ALA A 8 8.24 70.12 -14.82
N LYS A 9 7.85 69.14 -13.96
CA LYS A 9 6.91 69.13 -12.78
C LYS A 9 5.40 69.08 -13.07
N THR A 10 4.50 68.37 -12.35
CA THR A 10 4.50 67.52 -11.14
C THR A 10 3.08 66.91 -11.00
N GLY A 11 2.95 65.65 -10.56
CA GLY A 11 1.66 65.11 -10.11
C GLY A 11 1.72 63.64 -9.66
N ALA A 12 1.90 63.43 -8.33
CA ALA A 12 1.53 62.25 -7.50
C ALA A 12 2.04 60.84 -7.95
N ARG A 13 2.99 60.10 -7.32
CA ARG A 13 3.21 59.67 -5.89
C ARG A 13 1.93 59.17 -5.21
N ARG A 14 1.84 58.08 -4.44
CA ARG A 14 2.71 56.99 -3.92
C ARG A 14 1.75 56.15 -3.02
N ALA A 15 1.95 54.83 -2.88
CA ALA A 15 2.17 54.18 -1.58
C ALA A 15 2.20 52.65 -1.70
N PHE A 16 3.15 52.08 -0.97
CA PHE A 16 3.66 50.71 -0.97
C PHE A 16 3.95 50.38 0.51
N LEU A 17 3.73 49.12 0.90
CA LEU A 17 4.33 48.36 2.01
C LEU A 17 3.87 48.46 3.49
N LYS A 18 4.04 47.28 4.15
CA LYS A 18 4.19 46.94 5.60
C LYS A 18 2.90 46.67 6.39
N ASN A 19 2.74 45.70 7.31
CA ASN A 19 3.58 44.75 8.08
C ASN A 19 2.62 43.69 8.68
N VAL A 20 3.07 42.47 9.04
CA VAL A 20 2.52 41.74 10.21
C VAL A 20 3.61 40.92 10.90
N ALA A 21 3.82 41.19 12.19
CA ALA A 21 4.49 40.32 13.15
C ALA A 21 3.75 40.39 14.51
N VAL A 22 3.33 39.22 14.99
CA VAL A 22 3.46 38.66 16.36
C VAL A 22 2.69 39.26 17.56
N ALA A 23 2.00 38.32 18.24
CA ALA A 23 1.72 38.11 19.67
C ALA A 23 0.59 38.84 20.44
N GLY A 24 -0.17 38.02 21.20
CA GLY A 24 -0.38 38.28 22.64
C GLY A 24 -1.81 38.09 23.20
N ALA A 25 -1.99 37.03 24.01
CA ALA A 25 -2.72 36.90 25.30
C ALA A 25 -4.08 37.64 25.50
N ALA A 26 -5.21 36.99 25.81
CA ALA A 26 -5.65 36.28 27.04
C ALA A 26 -6.73 37.07 27.84
N THR A 27 -7.55 36.32 28.60
CA THR A 27 -8.59 36.70 29.60
C THR A 27 -9.98 37.12 29.07
N SER A 28 -11.14 36.80 29.68
CA SER A 28 -11.60 35.87 30.73
C SER A 28 -13.13 36.12 30.93
N LEU A 29 -13.81 35.18 31.61
CA LEU A 29 -15.03 35.33 32.43
C LEU A 29 -16.42 35.33 31.79
N SER A 30 -17.20 34.28 32.12
CA SER A 30 -18.56 34.26 32.72
C SER A 30 -19.22 32.91 32.35
N GLY A 31 -19.97 32.18 33.18
CA GLY A 31 -20.47 32.30 34.54
C GLY A 31 -21.23 31.00 34.84
N VAL A 32 -21.23 30.56 36.10
CA VAL A 32 -21.82 29.29 36.58
C VAL A 32 -23.27 29.52 37.02
N VAL A 33 -24.21 28.68 36.55
CA VAL A 33 -25.40 28.16 37.26
C VAL A 33 -25.77 26.88 36.50
N GLY A 34 -25.88 25.65 37.01
CA GLY A 34 -26.19 25.16 38.34
C GLY A 34 -27.46 24.31 38.21
N GLU A 35 -27.34 22.99 38.06
CA GLU A 35 -28.46 22.07 38.36
C GLU A 35 -27.94 20.66 38.69
N THR A 36 -28.24 20.25 39.92
CA THR A 36 -27.93 18.95 40.53
C THR A 36 -29.17 18.08 40.44
N PHE A 37 -29.08 16.90 39.82
CA PHE A 37 -29.92 15.75 40.16
C PHE A 37 -29.11 14.46 40.16
N ALA A 38 -29.50 13.59 41.07
CA ALA A 38 -28.70 12.57 41.72
C ALA A 38 -28.42 11.31 40.88
N GLN A 39 -27.32 10.67 41.25
CA GLN A 39 -26.79 9.39 40.77
C GLN A 39 -27.74 8.21 41.00
N THR A 40 -27.82 7.32 40.00
CA THR A 40 -27.86 5.87 40.22
C THR A 40 -26.64 5.27 39.51
N GLY A 41 -25.88 4.47 40.25
CA GLY A 41 -24.51 4.09 39.90
C GLY A 41 -24.40 3.10 38.74
N ALA A 42 -23.77 3.56 37.67
CA ALA A 42 -22.85 2.75 36.87
C ALA A 42 -21.49 3.47 36.91
N ALA A 43 -20.40 2.72 37.08
CA ALA A 43 -19.06 3.32 37.05
C ALA A 43 -18.88 4.10 35.73
N PRO A 44 -18.42 5.36 35.76
CA PRO A 44 -18.23 6.13 34.54
C PRO A 44 -17.15 5.45 33.70
N SER A 45 -17.56 4.91 32.54
CA SER A 45 -16.66 4.48 31.49
C SER A 45 -15.76 5.66 31.11
N ALA A 46 -14.45 5.47 31.20
CA ALA A 46 -13.47 6.54 30.98
C ALA A 46 -13.66 7.20 29.61
N THR A 47 -14.20 8.43 29.58
CA THR A 47 -14.45 9.25 28.38
C THR A 47 -13.18 9.93 27.83
N GLY A 48 -12.02 9.29 27.96
CA GLY A 48 -10.72 9.79 27.48
C GLY A 48 -10.36 9.33 26.07
N SER A 49 -9.49 10.09 25.40
CA SER A 49 -8.88 9.77 24.10
C SER A 49 -7.90 8.58 24.13
N ALA A 50 -7.62 8.04 25.32
CA ALA A 50 -6.72 6.90 25.50
C ALA A 50 -7.40 5.56 25.12
N PRO A 51 -6.61 4.58 24.62
CA PRO A 51 -7.10 3.24 24.33
C PRO A 51 -7.77 2.57 25.54
N LYS A 52 -8.85 1.85 25.30
CA LYS A 52 -9.56 1.03 26.30
C LYS A 52 -8.94 -0.36 26.41
N PRO A 53 -9.09 -1.04 27.56
CA PRO A 53 -8.78 -2.46 27.68
C PRO A 53 -9.64 -3.33 26.75
N ALA A 54 -9.19 -4.55 26.48
CA ALA A 54 -10.03 -5.57 25.86
C ALA A 54 -11.20 -5.92 26.78
N THR A 55 -12.41 -5.99 26.21
CA THR A 55 -13.62 -6.43 26.91
C THR A 55 -13.60 -7.95 27.15
N SER A 56 -14.50 -8.44 28.01
CA SER A 56 -14.70 -9.87 28.22
C SER A 56 -15.04 -10.62 26.92
N THR A 57 -15.85 -10.02 26.04
CA THR A 57 -16.20 -10.60 24.73
C THR A 57 -14.97 -10.72 23.83
N THR A 58 -14.14 -9.67 23.73
CA THR A 58 -12.88 -9.70 22.97
C THR A 58 -11.94 -10.77 23.50
N ILE A 59 -11.78 -10.86 24.83
CA ILE A 59 -10.95 -11.89 25.48
C ILE A 59 -11.46 -13.29 25.15
N ALA A 60 -12.77 -13.51 25.24
CA ALA A 60 -13.39 -14.80 24.95
C ALA A 60 -13.23 -15.19 23.46
N LEU A 61 -13.38 -14.25 22.53
CA LEU A 61 -13.15 -14.51 21.10
C LEU A 61 -11.68 -14.86 20.83
N ASN A 62 -10.75 -14.09 21.38
CA ASN A 62 -9.32 -14.37 21.24
C ASN A 62 -8.95 -15.75 21.83
N LYS A 63 -9.60 -16.16 22.91
CA LYS A 63 -9.44 -17.52 23.48
C LYS A 63 -9.87 -18.61 22.50
N GLN A 64 -10.92 -18.41 21.70
CA GLN A 64 -11.35 -19.40 20.70
C GLN A 64 -10.28 -19.63 19.61
N TYR A 65 -9.56 -18.59 19.18
CA TYR A 65 -8.42 -18.76 18.27
C TYR A 65 -7.30 -19.59 18.92
N ALA A 66 -7.02 -19.33 20.21
CA ALA A 66 -6.02 -20.07 20.96
C ALA A 66 -6.36 -21.55 21.16
N GLU A 67 -7.64 -21.88 21.29
CA GLU A 67 -8.13 -23.26 21.43
C GLU A 67 -8.22 -24.00 20.09
N PHE A 68 -8.51 -23.28 19.00
CA PHE A 68 -8.62 -23.86 17.65
C PHE A 68 -7.27 -24.16 17.00
N LEU A 69 -6.24 -23.32 17.25
CA LEU A 69 -4.94 -23.41 16.60
C LEU A 69 -3.90 -24.08 17.49
N SER A 70 -3.02 -24.91 16.89
CA SER A 70 -2.02 -25.68 17.62
C SER A 70 -0.76 -24.86 17.90
N PHE A 71 -0.70 -24.14 19.01
CA PHE A 71 0.52 -23.43 19.47
C PHE A 71 1.68 -24.36 19.83
N ALA A 72 1.40 -25.66 19.99
CA ALA A 72 2.44 -26.67 20.14
C ALA A 72 3.23 -26.92 18.83
N ASP A 73 2.66 -26.57 17.67
CA ASP A 73 3.39 -26.58 16.41
C ASP A 73 4.35 -25.38 16.32
N ALA A 74 5.59 -25.66 16.68
CA ALA A 74 6.69 -24.71 16.70
C ALA A 74 7.55 -24.72 15.41
N GLN A 75 7.17 -25.47 14.38
CA GLN A 75 8.01 -25.67 13.19
C GLN A 75 8.41 -24.35 12.51
N ASP A 76 7.49 -23.39 12.40
CA ASP A 76 7.79 -22.07 11.84
C ASP A 76 8.86 -21.31 12.63
N PHE A 77 8.94 -21.48 13.96
CA PHE A 77 9.95 -20.80 14.77
C PHE A 77 11.35 -21.37 14.54
N GLU A 78 11.45 -22.67 14.22
CA GLU A 78 12.70 -23.30 13.83
C GLU A 78 13.12 -22.83 12.43
N ASP A 79 12.18 -22.85 11.47
CA ASP A 79 12.45 -22.43 10.09
C ASP A 79 12.79 -20.93 9.98
N ALA A 80 12.13 -20.07 10.76
CA ALA A 80 12.39 -18.64 10.81
C ALA A 80 13.75 -18.27 11.42
N LYS A 81 14.41 -19.18 12.14
CA LYS A 81 15.76 -18.99 12.70
C LYS A 81 16.85 -19.73 11.92
N ARG A 82 16.45 -20.72 11.12
CA ARG A 82 17.36 -21.61 10.40
C ARG A 82 18.30 -20.81 9.49
N GLY A 83 19.59 -21.08 9.64
CA GLY A 83 20.64 -20.53 8.79
C GLY A 83 21.06 -19.10 9.13
N LEU A 84 20.70 -18.54 10.29
CA LEU A 84 21.15 -17.21 10.71
C LEU A 84 22.68 -17.11 10.68
N ILE A 85 23.20 -16.13 9.96
CA ILE A 85 24.62 -15.79 9.88
C ILE A 85 24.94 -14.63 10.83
N ALA A 86 24.21 -13.53 10.68
CA ALA A 86 24.47 -12.28 11.38
C ALA A 86 23.26 -11.35 11.39
N THR A 87 23.25 -10.41 12.32
CA THR A 87 22.30 -9.31 12.41
C THR A 87 23.06 -7.98 12.43
N LEU A 88 22.39 -6.88 12.07
CA LEU A 88 22.89 -5.54 12.39
C LEU A 88 23.09 -5.39 13.91
N PRO A 89 24.03 -4.54 14.35
CA PRO A 89 24.22 -4.25 15.77
C PRO A 89 22.94 -3.70 16.41
N GLU A 90 22.74 -4.02 17.69
CA GLU A 90 21.66 -3.46 18.49
C GLU A 90 21.98 -2.03 18.97
N PRO A 91 20.98 -1.12 19.04
CA PRO A 91 19.61 -1.31 18.60
C PRO A 91 19.50 -1.36 17.07
N VAL A 92 18.67 -2.25 16.54
CA VAL A 92 18.41 -2.33 15.09
C VAL A 92 17.67 -1.10 14.58
N VAL A 93 18.44 -0.09 14.19
CA VAL A 93 17.97 1.20 13.66
C VAL A 93 18.80 1.56 12.43
N ILE A 94 18.12 1.78 11.31
CA ILE A 94 18.71 2.28 10.06
C ILE A 94 18.33 3.75 9.92
N LYS A 95 19.34 4.60 9.76
CA LYS A 95 19.16 6.05 9.61
C LYS A 95 18.41 6.37 8.30
N GLY A 96 17.42 7.26 8.37
CA GLY A 96 16.70 7.78 7.22
C GLY A 96 17.15 9.18 6.80
N GLN A 97 16.37 9.82 5.93
CA GLN A 97 16.54 11.23 5.57
C GLN A 97 15.86 12.10 6.64
N GLY A 98 16.64 12.96 7.30
CA GLY A 98 16.12 13.87 8.33
C GLY A 98 16.03 13.25 9.73
N GLU A 99 14.96 13.58 10.46
CA GLU A 99 14.83 13.25 11.90
C GLU A 99 14.28 11.84 12.18
N PHE A 100 13.62 11.20 11.21
CA PHE A 100 13.03 9.87 11.38
C PHE A 100 13.95 8.78 10.81
N PRO A 101 14.08 7.62 11.50
CA PRO A 101 14.82 6.49 10.96
C PRO A 101 14.10 5.90 9.75
N ALA A 102 14.87 5.36 8.80
CA ALA A 102 14.30 4.61 7.68
C ALA A 102 13.74 3.26 8.12
N TRP A 103 14.38 2.67 9.14
CA TRP A 103 13.93 1.48 9.82
C TRP A 103 14.26 1.56 11.30
N ASP A 104 13.33 1.15 12.14
CA ASP A 104 13.54 1.01 13.58
C ASP A 104 12.78 -0.25 14.00
N LEU A 105 13.49 -1.31 14.38
CA LEU A 105 12.86 -2.52 14.90
C LEU A 105 12.68 -2.47 16.42
N GLN A 106 13.44 -1.61 17.11
CA GLN A 106 13.41 -1.44 18.56
C GLN A 106 12.03 -0.97 19.04
N GLN A 107 11.32 -0.18 18.23
CA GLN A 107 9.92 0.22 18.49
C GLN A 107 8.97 -0.98 18.72
N PHE A 108 9.35 -2.19 18.32
CA PHE A 108 8.59 -3.42 18.52
C PHE A 108 9.17 -4.39 19.56
N ALA A 109 10.12 -3.96 20.40
CA ALA A 109 10.73 -4.79 21.44
C ALA A 109 9.74 -5.36 22.49
N PHE A 110 8.51 -4.85 22.53
CA PHE A 110 7.43 -5.41 23.34
C PHE A 110 6.88 -6.75 22.80
N VAL A 111 7.16 -7.08 21.53
CA VAL A 111 6.81 -8.36 20.89
C VAL A 111 7.93 -9.37 21.16
N LYS A 112 7.71 -10.27 22.12
CA LYS A 112 8.73 -11.23 22.60
C LYS A 112 8.13 -12.58 22.96
N GLY A 113 8.99 -13.59 23.05
CA GLY A 113 8.61 -14.97 23.37
C GLY A 113 8.94 -15.94 22.23
N GLY A 114 8.54 -17.19 22.39
CA GLY A 114 8.69 -18.26 21.42
C GLY A 114 7.34 -18.79 20.94
N PRO A 115 7.16 -20.11 20.75
CA PRO A 115 5.91 -20.69 20.25
C PRO A 115 4.74 -20.63 21.25
N GLU A 116 5.00 -20.35 22.53
CA GLU A 116 3.96 -20.28 23.54
C GLU A 116 2.92 -19.18 23.24
N ASN A 117 1.67 -19.40 23.68
CA ASN A 117 0.66 -18.34 23.63
C ASN A 117 0.82 -17.41 24.85
N ASN A 118 1.49 -16.29 24.65
CA ASN A 118 1.66 -15.20 25.60
C ASN A 118 1.05 -13.88 25.08
N ALA A 119 0.04 -13.96 24.21
CA ALA A 119 -0.56 -12.78 23.59
C ALA A 119 -1.22 -11.87 24.62
N PRO A 120 -1.00 -10.53 24.55
CA PRO A 120 -1.80 -9.58 25.32
C PRO A 120 -3.29 -9.72 24.99
N SER A 121 -4.17 -9.45 25.95
CA SER A 121 -5.63 -9.56 25.74
C SER A 121 -6.17 -8.66 24.61
N THR A 122 -5.44 -7.61 24.26
CA THR A 122 -5.75 -6.64 23.19
C THR A 122 -5.19 -7.03 21.82
N VAL A 123 -4.64 -8.23 21.67
CA VAL A 123 -4.09 -8.74 20.40
C VAL A 123 -4.60 -10.15 20.15
N ASN A 124 -5.07 -10.42 18.94
CA ASN A 124 -5.43 -11.78 18.52
C ASN A 124 -4.20 -12.70 18.67
N PRO A 125 -4.31 -13.87 19.34
CA PRO A 125 -3.15 -14.71 19.64
C PRO A 125 -2.49 -15.32 18.41
N SER A 126 -3.25 -15.54 17.33
CA SER A 126 -2.70 -15.99 16.04
C SER A 126 -1.86 -14.89 15.40
N LEU A 127 -2.37 -13.66 15.35
CA LEU A 127 -1.59 -12.50 14.87
C LEU A 127 -0.34 -12.26 15.73
N TRP A 128 -0.45 -12.44 17.04
CA TRP A 128 0.70 -12.31 17.94
C TRP A 128 1.79 -13.34 17.65
N ARG A 129 1.43 -14.58 17.32
CA ARG A 129 2.37 -15.60 16.85
C ARG A 129 3.10 -15.11 15.59
N ASN A 130 2.36 -14.62 14.60
CA ASN A 130 2.94 -14.09 13.36
C ASN A 130 3.87 -12.89 13.64
N ALA A 131 3.44 -11.97 14.49
CA ALA A 131 4.23 -10.80 14.88
C ALA A 131 5.56 -11.18 15.57
N LYS A 132 5.58 -12.27 16.35
CA LYS A 132 6.82 -12.82 16.94
C LYS A 132 7.72 -13.44 15.88
N LEU A 133 7.15 -14.15 14.91
CA LEU A 133 7.91 -14.74 13.81
C LEU A 133 8.54 -13.65 12.91
N ASN A 134 7.81 -12.57 12.63
CA ASN A 134 8.29 -11.41 11.88
C ASN A 134 9.33 -10.55 12.65
N MET A 135 9.61 -10.84 13.93
CA MET A 135 10.75 -10.25 14.64
C MET A 135 12.09 -10.93 14.28
N ASN A 136 12.07 -12.11 13.65
CA ASN A 136 13.30 -12.75 13.19
C ASN A 136 13.89 -11.93 12.04
N HIS A 137 15.08 -11.38 12.27
CA HIS A 137 15.76 -10.49 11.34
C HIS A 137 17.22 -10.89 11.19
N GLY A 138 17.89 -10.42 10.15
CA GLY A 138 19.29 -10.75 9.88
C GLY A 138 19.54 -11.26 8.46
N LEU A 139 20.78 -11.65 8.21
CA LEU A 139 21.23 -12.38 7.03
C LEU A 139 21.20 -13.88 7.32
N TYR A 140 20.52 -14.65 6.46
CA TYR A 140 20.31 -16.08 6.61
C TYR A 140 20.81 -16.83 5.37
N THR A 141 21.45 -17.99 5.56
CA THR A 141 21.63 -18.99 4.51
C THR A 141 20.32 -19.76 4.30
N VAL A 142 19.81 -19.75 3.07
CA VAL A 142 18.69 -20.60 2.64
C VAL A 142 19.22 -21.99 2.28
N VAL A 143 20.19 -22.02 1.37
CA VAL A 143 21.03 -23.17 0.98
C VAL A 143 22.42 -22.62 0.58
N ASP A 144 23.45 -23.46 0.42
CA ASP A 144 24.75 -22.96 -0.05
C ASP A 144 24.60 -22.27 -1.42
N GLY A 145 24.94 -20.98 -1.47
CA GLY A 145 24.78 -20.13 -2.65
C GLY A 145 23.48 -19.33 -2.73
N ILE A 146 22.55 -19.47 -1.79
CA ILE A 146 21.34 -18.63 -1.69
C ILE A 146 21.19 -18.10 -0.26
N TRP A 147 21.04 -16.79 -0.13
CA TRP A 147 20.84 -16.11 1.15
C TRP A 147 19.63 -15.18 1.11
N GLN A 148 19.11 -14.84 2.28
CA GLN A 148 18.07 -13.84 2.44
C GLN A 148 18.43 -12.87 3.57
N VAL A 149 18.21 -11.58 3.32
CA VAL A 149 18.18 -10.55 4.35
C VAL A 149 16.71 -10.33 4.72
N ARG A 150 16.36 -10.56 5.99
CA ARG A 150 14.97 -10.53 6.49
C ARG A 150 14.80 -9.55 7.64
N GLY A 151 13.58 -9.04 7.83
CA GLY A 151 13.19 -8.24 9.00
C GLY A 151 13.77 -6.82 9.06
N TYR A 152 14.22 -6.29 7.92
CA TYR A 152 14.71 -4.91 7.77
C TYR A 152 13.80 -4.03 6.89
N ASP A 153 12.77 -4.64 6.30
CA ASP A 153 11.67 -3.98 5.58
C ASP A 153 10.42 -4.87 5.68
N LEU A 154 9.34 -4.53 4.96
CA LEU A 154 8.16 -5.39 4.83
C LEU A 154 8.49 -6.68 4.06
N SER A 155 9.26 -6.56 2.97
CA SER A 155 9.76 -7.65 2.14
C SER A 155 11.11 -8.18 2.62
N VAL A 156 11.58 -9.24 1.96
CA VAL A 156 12.94 -9.78 2.11
C VAL A 156 13.73 -9.53 0.83
N MET A 157 15.05 -9.38 0.96
CA MET A 157 15.96 -9.33 -0.19
C MET A 157 16.72 -10.65 -0.30
N SER A 158 16.59 -11.34 -1.42
CA SER A 158 17.31 -12.59 -1.67
C SER A 158 18.59 -12.34 -2.48
N ILE A 159 19.61 -13.16 -2.25
CA ILE A 159 20.93 -13.04 -2.88
C ILE A 159 21.33 -14.43 -3.37
N ILE A 160 21.62 -14.54 -4.66
CA ILE A 160 22.02 -15.80 -5.30
C ILE A 160 23.46 -15.65 -5.80
N ARG A 161 24.31 -16.62 -5.48
CA ARG A 161 25.70 -16.70 -5.95
C ARG A 161 25.73 -17.06 -7.43
N GLY A 162 26.22 -16.14 -8.24
CA GLY A 162 26.66 -16.39 -9.61
C GLY A 162 28.14 -16.75 -9.71
N ASP A 163 28.63 -16.90 -10.93
CA ASP A 163 30.01 -17.24 -11.23
C ASP A 163 30.97 -16.07 -10.92
N ARG A 164 30.56 -14.84 -11.22
CA ARG A 164 31.38 -13.63 -11.02
C ARG A 164 30.96 -12.86 -9.78
N GLY A 165 29.66 -12.84 -9.47
CA GLY A 165 29.13 -12.01 -8.41
C GLY A 165 27.78 -12.48 -7.87
N TYR A 166 26.89 -11.51 -7.65
CA TYR A 166 25.57 -11.78 -7.09
C TYR A 166 24.44 -11.41 -8.05
N ILE A 167 23.37 -12.20 -7.96
CA ILE A 167 22.04 -11.86 -8.46
C ILE A 167 21.21 -11.49 -7.23
N VAL A 168 20.68 -10.28 -7.20
CA VAL A 168 19.81 -9.81 -6.12
C VAL A 168 18.36 -9.97 -6.56
N VAL A 169 17.48 -10.37 -5.65
CA VAL A 169 16.03 -10.47 -5.88
C VAL A 169 15.34 -9.56 -4.86
N ASP A 170 14.50 -8.67 -5.36
CA ASP A 170 13.60 -7.79 -4.61
C ASP A 170 14.33 -6.91 -3.56
N PRO A 171 14.91 -5.76 -3.96
CA PRO A 171 15.78 -4.95 -3.11
C PRO A 171 15.01 -4.01 -2.15
N PHE A 172 13.96 -4.48 -1.47
CA PHE A 172 13.18 -3.74 -0.47
C PHE A 172 12.44 -2.49 -0.99
N ILE A 173 11.80 -1.73 -0.08
CA ILE A 173 11.06 -0.49 -0.40
C ILE A 173 12.01 0.71 -0.56
N THR A 174 13.04 0.83 0.29
CA THR A 174 13.83 2.06 0.38
C THR A 174 15.32 1.87 0.17
N THR A 175 15.92 2.87 -0.48
CA THR A 175 17.35 2.94 -0.80
C THR A 175 18.22 2.85 0.46
N GLU A 176 17.81 3.53 1.54
CA GLU A 176 18.54 3.60 2.80
C GLU A 176 18.68 2.22 3.45
N VAL A 177 17.58 1.46 3.49
CA VAL A 177 17.56 0.09 4.03
C VAL A 177 18.43 -0.82 3.17
N ALA A 178 18.17 -0.89 1.86
CA ALA A 178 18.91 -1.75 0.94
C ALA A 178 20.42 -1.51 0.99
N SER A 179 20.85 -0.24 0.94
CA SER A 179 22.28 0.10 0.99
C SER A 179 22.92 -0.24 2.34
N THR A 180 22.21 -0.01 3.44
CA THR A 180 22.73 -0.27 4.79
C THR A 180 22.95 -1.75 5.01
N VAL A 181 21.95 -2.60 4.74
CA VAL A 181 22.10 -4.04 4.92
C VAL A 181 23.11 -4.63 3.94
N TRP A 182 23.22 -4.10 2.72
CA TRP A 182 24.24 -4.54 1.77
C TRP A 182 25.65 -4.28 2.31
N LYS A 183 25.91 -3.06 2.76
CA LYS A 183 27.24 -2.64 3.25
C LYS A 183 27.62 -3.26 4.59
N GLN A 184 26.64 -3.45 5.49
CA GLN A 184 26.90 -3.81 6.88
C GLN A 184 26.60 -5.28 7.21
N LEU A 185 25.81 -5.98 6.39
CA LEU A 185 25.56 -7.42 6.55
C LEU A 185 26.08 -8.23 5.38
N VAL A 186 25.73 -7.87 4.14
CA VAL A 186 26.05 -8.73 2.99
C VAL A 186 27.55 -8.75 2.73
N ILE A 187 28.18 -7.59 2.52
CA ILE A 187 29.60 -7.48 2.18
C ILE A 187 30.50 -8.11 3.26
N PRO A 188 30.33 -7.82 4.57
CA PRO A 188 31.22 -8.37 5.60
C PRO A 188 31.16 -9.89 5.76
N HIS A 189 30.03 -10.51 5.41
CA HIS A 189 29.79 -11.94 5.64
C HIS A 189 29.86 -12.80 4.38
N LEU A 190 29.50 -12.26 3.22
CA LEU A 190 29.53 -12.99 1.94
C LEU A 190 30.70 -12.56 1.04
N GLY A 191 31.31 -11.39 1.32
CA GLY A 191 32.38 -10.80 0.53
C GLY A 191 31.87 -9.78 -0.49
N ASP A 192 32.73 -8.80 -0.80
CA ASP A 192 32.44 -7.71 -1.74
C ASP A 192 32.60 -8.16 -3.19
N LYS A 193 31.58 -8.84 -3.71
CA LYS A 193 31.48 -9.20 -5.12
C LYS A 193 30.49 -8.29 -5.84
N PRO A 194 30.71 -8.01 -7.14
CA PRO A 194 29.80 -7.15 -7.88
C PRO A 194 28.39 -7.74 -7.96
N ILE A 195 27.38 -6.88 -7.91
CA ILE A 195 26.05 -7.24 -8.38
C ILE A 195 26.11 -7.30 -9.91
N THR A 196 25.54 -8.36 -10.49
CA THR A 196 25.49 -8.55 -11.95
C THR A 196 24.07 -8.46 -12.47
N HIS A 197 23.10 -8.84 -11.65
CA HIS A 197 21.68 -8.82 -11.98
C HIS A 197 20.87 -8.40 -10.76
N VAL A 198 19.76 -7.70 -11.01
CA VAL A 198 18.69 -7.51 -10.04
C VAL A 198 17.41 -8.05 -10.67
N ILE A 199 16.71 -8.92 -9.96
CA ILE A 199 15.39 -9.44 -10.33
C ILE A 199 14.35 -8.66 -9.52
N TYR A 200 13.32 -8.16 -10.19
CA TYR A 200 12.05 -7.82 -9.58
C TYR A 200 11.08 -8.95 -9.88
N THR A 201 10.63 -9.67 -8.86
CA THR A 201 9.67 -10.77 -9.05
C THR A 201 8.34 -10.25 -9.59
N HIS A 202 7.90 -9.08 -9.13
CA HIS A 202 6.64 -8.48 -9.53
C HIS A 202 6.57 -6.96 -9.28
N SER A 203 5.46 -6.34 -9.67
CA SER A 203 5.31 -4.89 -9.80
C SER A 203 4.93 -4.09 -8.54
N HIS A 204 5.17 -4.60 -7.33
CA HIS A 204 4.93 -3.84 -6.08
C HIS A 204 6.21 -3.19 -5.52
N VAL A 205 6.02 -2.07 -4.82
CA VAL A 205 7.11 -1.13 -4.46
C VAL A 205 8.14 -1.72 -3.51
N ASP A 206 7.76 -2.67 -2.67
CA ASP A 206 8.62 -3.44 -1.78
C ASP A 206 9.57 -4.41 -2.48
N HIS A 207 9.46 -4.55 -3.80
CA HIS A 207 10.23 -5.49 -4.61
C HIS A 207 11.11 -4.80 -5.65
N TYR A 208 11.12 -3.47 -5.68
CA TYR A 208 12.01 -2.69 -6.55
C TYR A 208 12.48 -1.37 -5.92
N GLY A 209 11.78 -0.87 -4.89
CA GLY A 209 11.91 0.49 -4.39
C GLY A 209 13.31 0.85 -3.89
N GLY A 210 14.05 -0.09 -3.31
CA GLY A 210 15.40 0.14 -2.80
C GLY A 210 16.52 -0.12 -3.81
N VAL A 211 16.23 -0.34 -5.10
CA VAL A 211 17.23 -0.76 -6.10
C VAL A 211 18.43 0.18 -6.20
N ARG A 212 18.23 1.51 -6.12
CA ARG A 212 19.34 2.48 -6.17
C ARG A 212 20.21 2.50 -4.92
N GLY A 213 19.83 1.77 -3.87
CA GLY A 213 20.69 1.50 -2.73
C GLY A 213 21.84 0.54 -3.07
N LEU A 214 21.69 -0.20 -4.17
CA LEU A 214 22.55 -1.29 -4.61
C LEU A 214 23.23 -1.04 -5.95
N VAL A 215 22.58 -0.32 -6.87
CA VAL A 215 23.06 -0.13 -8.25
C VAL A 215 23.11 1.35 -8.64
N SER A 216 24.13 1.74 -9.40
CA SER A 216 24.26 3.11 -9.92
C SER A 216 23.75 3.23 -11.37
N ASP A 217 23.46 4.46 -11.81
CA ASP A 217 23.14 4.73 -13.23
C ASP A 217 24.26 4.32 -14.18
N ASP A 218 25.51 4.42 -13.75
CA ASP A 218 26.66 4.05 -14.57
C ASP A 218 26.74 2.53 -14.74
N ASP A 219 26.38 1.75 -13.72
CA ASP A 219 26.30 0.29 -13.82
C ASP A 219 25.19 -0.15 -14.78
N LEU A 220 24.04 0.52 -14.73
CA LEU A 220 22.92 0.27 -15.63
C LEU A 220 23.27 0.64 -17.09
N LYS A 221 23.81 1.86 -17.31
CA LYS A 221 24.17 2.35 -18.66
C LYS A 221 25.29 1.54 -19.31
N SER A 222 26.26 1.09 -18.52
CA SER A 222 27.37 0.28 -19.02
C SER A 222 26.99 -1.19 -19.23
N GLY A 223 25.79 -1.62 -18.79
CA GLY A 223 25.36 -3.01 -18.85
C GLY A 223 26.09 -3.93 -17.86
N LYS A 224 26.81 -3.37 -16.87
CA LYS A 224 27.44 -4.14 -15.79
C LYS A 224 26.40 -4.84 -14.93
N VAL A 225 25.27 -4.17 -14.72
CA VAL A 225 24.09 -4.71 -14.03
C VAL A 225 22.91 -4.74 -14.99
N GLN A 226 22.26 -5.88 -15.11
CA GLN A 226 20.99 -6.01 -15.83
C GLN A 226 19.83 -6.13 -14.85
N ILE A 227 18.74 -5.42 -15.14
CA ILE A 227 17.49 -5.53 -14.39
C ILE A 227 16.57 -6.51 -15.12
N VAL A 228 16.10 -7.53 -14.42
CA VAL A 228 15.21 -8.58 -14.91
C VAL A 228 13.84 -8.44 -14.26
N ALA A 229 12.76 -8.50 -15.04
CA ALA A 229 11.40 -8.37 -14.52
C ALA A 229 10.41 -9.17 -15.38
N PRO A 230 9.18 -9.43 -14.91
CA PRO A 230 8.14 -9.97 -15.78
C PRO A 230 7.75 -8.97 -16.88
N VAL A 231 7.32 -9.49 -18.03
CA VAL A 231 6.74 -8.67 -19.10
C VAL A 231 5.55 -7.87 -18.56
N GLY A 232 5.47 -6.59 -18.92
CA GLY A 232 4.43 -5.66 -18.42
C GLY A 232 4.75 -5.00 -17.08
N PHE A 233 5.90 -5.31 -16.44
CA PHE A 233 6.26 -4.78 -15.12
C PHE A 233 6.16 -3.24 -15.02
N THR A 234 6.77 -2.50 -15.96
CA THR A 234 6.83 -1.03 -15.88
C THR A 234 5.44 -0.42 -15.96
N GLU A 235 4.57 -0.94 -16.82
CA GLU A 235 3.19 -0.47 -16.93
C GLU A 235 2.41 -0.73 -15.65
N ALA A 236 2.56 -1.92 -15.06
CA ALA A 236 1.87 -2.29 -13.83
C ALA A 236 2.37 -1.47 -12.62
N ALA A 237 3.69 -1.37 -12.43
CA ALA A 237 4.30 -0.67 -11.30
C ALA A 237 4.01 0.84 -11.31
N VAL A 238 4.00 1.44 -12.50
CA VAL A 238 3.78 2.88 -12.66
C VAL A 238 2.26 3.18 -12.69
N GLY A 239 1.47 2.37 -13.40
CA GLY A 239 0.03 2.56 -13.56
C GLY A 239 -0.77 2.43 -12.27
N GLU A 240 -0.47 1.42 -11.43
CA GLU A 240 -1.15 1.23 -10.15
C GLU A 240 -0.94 2.45 -9.24
N ASN A 241 0.29 2.96 -9.16
CA ASN A 241 0.67 4.01 -8.22
C ASN A 241 0.28 5.44 -8.65
N ILE A 242 -0.06 5.68 -9.93
CA ILE A 242 -0.36 7.03 -10.41
C ILE A 242 -1.84 7.31 -10.50
N ILE A 243 -2.60 6.45 -11.18
CA ILE A 243 -4.00 6.72 -11.56
C ILE A 243 -4.86 7.00 -10.31
N ALA A 244 -4.69 6.18 -9.27
CA ALA A 244 -5.39 6.34 -7.99
C ALA A 244 -4.42 6.62 -6.83
N GLY A 245 -3.19 7.08 -7.13
CA GLY A 245 -2.09 7.18 -6.17
C GLY A 245 -2.41 7.97 -4.90
N ASN A 246 -3.08 9.11 -5.02
CA ASN A 246 -3.46 9.92 -3.86
C ASN A 246 -4.42 9.16 -2.92
N ALA A 247 -5.44 8.51 -3.48
CA ALA A 247 -6.42 7.74 -2.71
C ALA A 247 -5.78 6.49 -2.09
N MET A 248 -4.97 5.76 -2.86
CA MET A 248 -4.25 4.57 -2.40
C MET A 248 -3.27 4.91 -1.28
N GLY A 249 -2.46 5.96 -1.44
CA GLY A 249 -1.47 6.37 -0.43
C GLY A 249 -2.13 6.76 0.89
N ARG A 250 -3.22 7.53 0.85
CA ARG A 250 -3.98 7.88 2.05
C ARG A 250 -4.61 6.66 2.72
N ARG A 251 -5.18 5.73 1.96
CA ARG A 251 -5.75 4.48 2.51
C ARG A 251 -4.68 3.52 3.02
N ALA A 252 -3.50 3.50 2.40
CA ALA A 252 -2.36 2.73 2.87
C ALA A 252 -1.87 3.20 4.25
N SER A 253 -2.06 4.48 4.59
CA SER A 253 -1.76 5.00 5.93
C SER A 253 -2.59 4.31 7.03
N TYR A 254 -3.82 3.89 6.71
CA TYR A 254 -4.66 3.06 7.59
C TYR A 254 -4.19 1.60 7.58
N MET A 255 -3.97 1.02 6.40
CA MET A 255 -3.56 -0.37 6.23
C MET A 255 -2.28 -0.73 7.00
N TYR A 256 -1.29 0.15 6.94
CA TYR A 256 0.00 -0.02 7.61
C TYR A 256 0.09 0.72 8.94
N GLY A 257 -1.00 1.35 9.40
CA GLY A 257 -1.07 2.02 10.69
C GLY A 257 0.08 3.01 10.91
N SER A 258 0.44 3.80 9.89
CA SER A 258 1.67 4.60 9.89
C SER A 258 1.73 5.63 11.01
N LEU A 259 0.57 6.05 11.50
CA LEU A 259 0.42 7.02 12.60
C LEU A 259 0.13 6.36 13.96
N LEU A 260 -0.07 5.05 14.01
CA LEU A 260 -0.38 4.33 15.25
C LEU A 260 0.88 4.13 16.11
N PRO A 261 0.76 4.25 17.44
CA PRO A 261 1.84 3.88 18.34
C PRO A 261 2.17 2.40 18.19
N ARG A 262 3.44 2.04 18.45
CA ARG A 262 3.90 0.65 18.47
C ARG A 262 3.68 0.09 19.87
N SER A 263 2.58 -0.62 20.07
CA SER A 263 2.18 -1.15 21.39
C SER A 263 1.16 -2.29 21.25
N PRO A 264 0.86 -3.04 22.33
CA PRO A 264 -0.22 -4.03 22.34
C PRO A 264 -1.62 -3.48 22.03
N THR A 265 -1.82 -2.16 22.14
CA THR A 265 -3.08 -1.47 21.80
C THR A 265 -3.00 -0.69 20.49
N GLY A 266 -1.84 -0.69 19.83
CA GLY A 266 -1.60 -0.08 18.53
C GLY A 266 -1.21 -1.12 17.49
N ILE A 267 -0.31 -0.75 16.58
CA ILE A 267 0.22 -1.70 15.59
C ILE A 267 1.16 -2.71 16.27
N VAL A 268 1.07 -3.96 15.80
CA VAL A 268 1.94 -5.05 16.25
C VAL A 268 2.72 -5.68 15.09
N ASP A 269 2.22 -5.56 13.87
CA ASP A 269 2.77 -6.17 12.66
C ASP A 269 2.09 -5.62 11.38
N GLY A 270 2.66 -5.91 10.20
CA GLY A 270 2.08 -5.63 8.88
C GLY A 270 1.47 -6.86 8.19
N GLY A 271 1.56 -8.05 8.80
CA GLY A 271 1.10 -9.32 8.23
C GLY A 271 2.26 -10.01 7.53
N LEU A 272 2.61 -9.56 6.32
CA LEU A 272 3.69 -10.12 5.49
C LEU A 272 5.10 -9.90 6.07
N GLY A 273 5.23 -8.89 6.93
CA GLY A 273 6.46 -8.47 7.58
C GLY A 273 6.11 -7.41 8.62
N LYS A 274 7.12 -6.82 9.26
CA LYS A 274 6.88 -6.03 10.47
C LYS A 274 6.11 -4.73 10.22
N THR A 275 6.52 -3.98 9.22
CA THR A 275 5.96 -2.72 8.74
C THR A 275 6.69 -2.33 7.45
N THR A 276 6.25 -1.29 6.74
CA THR A 276 7.01 -0.68 5.64
C THR A 276 8.16 0.19 6.15
N SER A 277 9.33 0.16 5.51
CA SER A 277 10.37 1.17 5.73
C SER A 277 9.94 2.56 5.21
N VAL A 278 10.63 3.61 5.66
CA VAL A 278 10.33 5.00 5.31
C VAL A 278 11.57 5.67 4.72
N GLY A 279 11.51 6.18 3.50
CA GLY A 279 12.71 6.71 2.87
C GLY A 279 12.56 6.91 1.38
N THR A 280 13.67 6.83 0.67
CA THR A 280 13.74 7.11 -0.75
C THR A 280 13.35 5.88 -1.56
N ILE A 281 12.15 5.92 -2.16
CA ILE A 281 11.67 4.94 -3.13
C ILE A 281 12.24 5.30 -4.50
N THR A 282 12.75 4.29 -5.20
CA THR A 282 13.44 4.42 -6.49
C THR A 282 12.96 3.35 -7.47
N LEU A 283 13.30 3.50 -8.74
CA LEU A 283 12.98 2.51 -9.77
C LEU A 283 14.06 2.54 -10.86
N ALA A 284 14.64 1.39 -11.15
CA ALA A 284 15.46 1.18 -12.35
C ALA A 284 14.64 0.38 -13.36
N VAL A 285 14.48 0.90 -14.59
CA VAL A 285 13.67 0.26 -15.63
C VAL A 285 14.28 -1.09 -16.04
N PRO A 286 13.48 -2.17 -16.16
CA PRO A 286 13.96 -3.47 -16.59
C PRO A 286 14.63 -3.45 -17.98
N THR A 287 15.70 -4.24 -18.11
CA THR A 287 16.48 -4.40 -19.35
C THR A 287 16.36 -5.81 -19.95
N MET A 288 15.80 -6.75 -19.20
CA MET A 288 15.59 -8.15 -19.57
C MET A 288 14.25 -8.61 -19.02
N PHE A 289 13.55 -9.50 -19.75
CA PHE A 289 12.18 -9.88 -19.41
C PHE A 289 11.97 -11.40 -19.31
N ALA A 290 11.23 -11.79 -18.27
CA ALA A 290 10.53 -13.07 -18.21
C ALA A 290 9.18 -12.92 -18.94
N GLU A 291 8.99 -13.71 -20.00
CA GLU A 291 7.89 -13.55 -20.96
C GLU A 291 6.92 -14.74 -20.97
N LYS A 292 7.42 -15.96 -20.67
CA LYS A 292 6.60 -17.18 -20.72
C LYS A 292 7.06 -18.27 -19.75
N THR A 293 6.10 -19.05 -19.25
CA THR A 293 6.38 -20.25 -18.46
C THR A 293 7.24 -21.26 -19.23
N GLY A 294 8.27 -21.79 -18.59
CA GLY A 294 9.27 -22.67 -19.18
C GLY A 294 10.42 -21.95 -19.89
N GLN A 295 10.39 -20.62 -20.00
CA GLN A 295 11.54 -19.84 -20.48
C GLN A 295 12.74 -20.10 -19.57
N LYS A 296 13.89 -20.37 -20.19
CA LYS A 296 15.16 -20.49 -19.49
C LYS A 296 15.94 -19.19 -19.62
N LEU A 297 16.39 -18.66 -18.50
CA LEU A 297 17.31 -17.54 -18.41
C LEU A 297 18.60 -18.04 -17.75
N THR A 298 19.75 -17.55 -18.20
CA THR A 298 21.02 -17.80 -17.54
C THR A 298 21.58 -16.46 -17.06
N LEU A 299 21.59 -16.25 -15.75
CA LEU A 299 22.05 -15.01 -15.14
C LEU A 299 23.36 -15.31 -14.41
N ASP A 300 24.46 -14.70 -14.83
CA ASP A 300 25.79 -14.90 -14.24
C ASP A 300 26.15 -16.39 -13.98
N GLY A 301 25.85 -17.26 -14.96
CA GLY A 301 26.10 -18.71 -14.88
C GLY A 301 25.07 -19.53 -14.10
N VAL A 302 24.02 -18.89 -13.57
CA VAL A 302 22.90 -19.55 -12.88
C VAL A 302 21.73 -19.71 -13.83
N ASP A 303 21.33 -20.95 -14.10
CA ASP A 303 20.13 -21.26 -14.87
C ASP A 303 18.86 -21.07 -14.02
N ILE A 304 17.89 -20.39 -14.62
CA ILE A 304 16.58 -20.06 -14.06
C ILE A 304 15.51 -20.59 -15.02
N VAL A 305 14.50 -21.28 -14.49
CA VAL A 305 13.30 -21.67 -15.24
C VAL A 305 12.12 -20.84 -14.77
N VAL A 306 11.59 -20.01 -15.66
CA VAL A 306 10.49 -19.08 -15.39
C VAL A 306 9.15 -19.81 -15.28
N LEU A 307 8.31 -19.38 -14.35
CA LEU A 307 6.88 -19.65 -14.31
C LEU A 307 6.14 -18.33 -14.21
N MET A 308 5.44 -17.93 -15.28
CA MET A 308 4.69 -16.68 -15.29
C MET A 308 3.42 -16.81 -14.45
N ALA A 309 3.11 -15.78 -13.68
CA ALA A 309 1.93 -15.71 -12.84
C ALA A 309 1.24 -14.33 -12.89
N PRO A 310 0.87 -13.81 -14.08
CA PRO A 310 0.18 -12.52 -14.15
C PRO A 310 -1.22 -12.60 -13.53
N GLU A 311 -1.63 -11.50 -12.90
CA GLU A 311 -2.94 -11.30 -12.26
C GLU A 311 -3.22 -12.19 -11.02
N SER A 312 -2.18 -12.84 -10.48
CA SER A 312 -2.20 -13.42 -9.12
C SER A 312 -1.94 -12.32 -8.08
N GLU A 313 -0.85 -12.33 -7.33
CA GLU A 313 -0.59 -11.28 -6.33
C GLU A 313 -0.48 -9.89 -7.01
N ALA A 314 0.21 -9.81 -8.14
CA ALA A 314 0.34 -8.60 -8.95
C ALA A 314 -0.12 -8.76 -10.42
N PRO A 315 -0.41 -7.65 -11.14
CA PRO A 315 -0.73 -7.72 -12.57
C PRO A 315 0.41 -8.29 -13.42
N SER A 316 1.66 -8.05 -13.01
CA SER A 316 2.87 -8.54 -13.67
C SER A 316 3.77 -9.21 -12.65
N GLU A 317 3.85 -10.53 -12.70
CA GLU A 317 4.56 -11.37 -11.73
C GLU A 317 5.10 -12.65 -12.39
N PHE A 318 6.25 -13.11 -11.90
CA PHE A 318 6.76 -14.44 -12.21
C PHE A 318 7.47 -15.08 -11.01
N MET A 319 7.30 -16.39 -10.90
CA MET A 319 8.07 -17.27 -10.03
C MET A 319 9.19 -17.93 -10.82
N PHE A 320 10.15 -18.55 -10.13
CA PHE A 320 11.21 -19.27 -10.83
C PHE A 320 11.87 -20.41 -10.06
N TYR A 321 12.30 -21.42 -10.80
CA TYR A 321 13.08 -22.55 -10.29
C TYR A 321 14.55 -22.42 -10.65
N LEU A 322 15.41 -22.80 -9.70
CA LEU A 322 16.87 -22.82 -9.82
C LEU A 322 17.38 -24.27 -9.76
N PRO A 323 17.56 -24.97 -10.89
CA PRO A 323 17.87 -26.40 -10.90
C PRO A 323 19.13 -26.77 -10.13
N LYS A 324 20.20 -25.97 -10.25
CA LYS A 324 21.47 -26.18 -9.53
C LYS A 324 21.29 -26.29 -8.02
N PHE A 325 20.36 -25.50 -7.47
CA PHE A 325 20.11 -25.42 -6.04
C PHE A 325 18.91 -26.26 -5.59
N LYS A 326 18.15 -26.82 -6.53
CA LYS A 326 16.81 -27.41 -6.30
C LYS A 326 15.92 -26.47 -5.48
N ALA A 327 16.00 -25.18 -5.80
CA ALA A 327 15.37 -24.10 -5.05
C ALA A 327 14.32 -23.41 -5.89
N PHE A 328 13.15 -23.16 -5.32
CA PHE A 328 12.05 -22.45 -5.98
C PHE A 328 11.78 -21.13 -5.28
N CYS A 329 11.84 -20.04 -6.04
CA CYS A 329 11.35 -18.73 -5.63
C CYS A 329 9.86 -18.65 -5.97
N ALA A 330 9.02 -18.66 -4.94
CA ALA A 330 7.57 -18.55 -5.07
C ALA A 330 7.08 -17.11 -5.21
N ALA A 331 7.98 -16.14 -5.45
CA ALA A 331 7.67 -14.71 -5.47
C ALA A 331 6.81 -14.35 -4.25
N GLU A 332 5.58 -13.87 -4.46
CA GLU A 332 4.61 -13.62 -3.39
C GLU A 332 3.38 -14.55 -3.44
N ASP A 333 3.34 -15.46 -4.42
CA ASP A 333 2.22 -16.35 -4.69
C ASP A 333 2.07 -17.51 -3.68
N ALA A 334 3.13 -17.86 -2.94
CA ALA A 334 3.03 -18.82 -1.84
C ALA A 334 3.88 -18.37 -0.65
N THR A 335 3.23 -17.70 0.29
CA THR A 335 3.82 -17.17 1.53
C THR A 335 3.18 -17.80 2.78
N HIS A 336 3.62 -17.44 3.98
CA HIS A 336 3.11 -18.00 5.24
C HIS A 336 1.82 -17.30 5.73
N THR A 337 0.90 -16.96 4.82
CA THR A 337 -0.43 -16.38 5.10
C THR A 337 -1.40 -16.64 3.95
N LEU A 338 -2.71 -16.50 4.21
CA LEU A 338 -3.66 -16.09 3.17
C LEU A 338 -3.30 -14.67 2.71
N HIS A 339 -3.05 -14.49 1.42
CA HIS A 339 -2.76 -13.20 0.81
C HIS A 339 -4.05 -12.49 0.32
N ASN A 340 -3.94 -11.21 -0.01
CA ASN A 340 -5.01 -10.39 -0.53
C ASN A 340 -5.37 -10.76 -1.97
N LEU A 341 -6.63 -11.17 -2.18
CA LEU A 341 -7.27 -11.09 -3.48
C LEU A 341 -7.80 -9.68 -3.77
N TYR A 342 -7.89 -8.85 -2.73
CA TYR A 342 -8.07 -7.41 -2.83
C TYR A 342 -7.36 -6.71 -1.68
N THR A 343 -6.39 -5.86 -2.00
CA THR A 343 -5.73 -5.05 -0.98
C THR A 343 -6.61 -3.88 -0.56
N LEU A 344 -6.79 -3.71 0.76
CA LEU A 344 -7.69 -2.70 1.32
C LEU A 344 -7.23 -1.25 1.10
N ARG A 345 -5.94 -1.02 0.78
CA ARG A 345 -5.47 0.30 0.30
C ARG A 345 -6.18 0.71 -1.00
N GLY A 346 -6.69 -0.27 -1.75
CA GLY A 346 -7.32 -0.11 -3.05
C GLY A 346 -6.39 -0.55 -4.17
N ALA A 347 -6.80 -1.56 -4.92
CA ALA A 347 -6.18 -1.98 -6.19
C ALA A 347 -7.23 -2.68 -7.04
N LYS A 348 -6.84 -3.11 -8.25
CA LYS A 348 -7.64 -4.07 -9.01
C LYS A 348 -7.76 -5.39 -8.21
N VAL A 349 -8.90 -6.04 -8.31
CA VAL A 349 -9.10 -7.37 -7.70
C VAL A 349 -8.24 -8.40 -8.43
N ARG A 350 -7.63 -9.31 -7.67
CA ARG A 350 -6.79 -10.41 -8.16
C ARG A 350 -7.61 -11.67 -8.43
N ASP A 351 -7.15 -12.54 -9.32
CA ASP A 351 -7.90 -13.74 -9.72
C ASP A 351 -7.40 -15.00 -8.99
N ALA A 352 -8.15 -15.46 -7.98
CA ALA A 352 -7.80 -16.67 -7.24
C ALA A 352 -7.80 -17.95 -8.08
N LEU A 353 -8.57 -18.00 -9.19
CA LEU A 353 -8.56 -19.16 -10.07
C LEU A 353 -7.23 -19.22 -10.83
N LEU A 354 -6.77 -18.09 -11.38
CA LEU A 354 -5.47 -18.03 -12.05
C LEU A 354 -4.35 -18.36 -11.07
N TRP A 355 -4.34 -17.73 -9.89
CA TRP A 355 -3.38 -17.99 -8.83
C TRP A 355 -3.29 -19.48 -8.48
N SER A 356 -4.43 -20.14 -8.24
CA SER A 356 -4.46 -21.58 -7.95
C SER A 356 -3.87 -22.43 -9.09
N LYS A 357 -4.08 -22.03 -10.35
CA LYS A 357 -3.54 -22.75 -11.52
C LYS A 357 -2.03 -22.58 -11.64
N TYR A 358 -1.47 -21.43 -11.30
CA TYR A 358 -0.01 -21.22 -11.30
C TYR A 358 0.67 -22.05 -10.21
N LEU A 359 0.06 -22.16 -9.03
CA LEU A 359 0.54 -23.06 -7.97
C LEU A 359 0.42 -24.54 -8.36
N GLN A 360 -0.62 -24.92 -9.09
CA GLN A 360 -0.72 -26.27 -9.67
C GLN A 360 0.39 -26.51 -10.71
N ALA A 361 0.61 -25.56 -11.63
CA ALA A 361 1.68 -25.67 -12.62
C ALA A 361 3.06 -25.78 -11.97
N THR A 362 3.28 -25.09 -10.84
CA THR A 362 4.51 -25.22 -10.04
C THR A 362 4.71 -26.64 -9.54
N LEU A 363 3.66 -27.25 -8.96
CA LEU A 363 3.69 -28.64 -8.51
C LEU A 363 3.98 -29.61 -9.67
N ASP A 364 3.35 -29.41 -10.82
CA ASP A 364 3.51 -30.29 -11.98
C ASP A 364 4.91 -30.18 -12.59
N MET A 365 5.49 -28.98 -12.61
CA MET A 365 6.80 -28.73 -13.24
C MET A 365 7.98 -29.06 -12.32
N PHE A 366 7.85 -28.82 -11.02
CA PHE A 366 9.01 -28.83 -10.11
C PHE A 366 8.78 -29.64 -8.83
N GLY A 367 7.55 -30.12 -8.58
CA GLY A 367 7.14 -30.74 -7.32
C GLY A 367 7.98 -31.94 -6.90
N GLU A 368 8.50 -32.73 -7.84
CA GLU A 368 9.34 -33.90 -7.55
C GLU A 368 10.79 -33.53 -7.21
N GLU A 369 11.27 -32.37 -7.66
CA GLU A 369 12.69 -32.01 -7.58
C GLU A 369 13.02 -31.04 -6.44
N MET A 370 12.11 -30.09 -6.15
CA MET A 370 12.34 -29.01 -5.19
C MET A 370 12.73 -29.52 -3.79
N GLN A 371 13.81 -28.96 -3.23
CA GLN A 371 14.27 -29.26 -1.87
C GLN A 371 14.17 -28.05 -0.93
N VAL A 372 14.05 -26.85 -1.49
CA VAL A 372 13.78 -25.62 -0.75
C VAL A 372 12.84 -24.71 -1.54
N LEU A 373 11.88 -24.11 -0.86
CA LEU A 373 11.04 -23.03 -1.38
C LEU A 373 11.31 -21.78 -0.56
N PHE A 374 11.60 -20.67 -1.22
CA PHE A 374 11.73 -19.34 -0.62
C PHE A 374 10.82 -18.35 -1.36
N ALA A 375 10.52 -17.23 -0.73
CA ALA A 375 9.58 -16.23 -1.23
C ALA A 375 10.11 -14.81 -0.94
N SER A 376 9.41 -13.80 -1.45
CA SER A 376 9.71 -12.37 -1.27
C SER A 376 9.26 -11.80 0.08
N HIS A 377 8.61 -12.63 0.91
CA HIS A 377 8.28 -12.38 2.31
C HIS A 377 8.52 -13.64 3.16
N TYR A 378 8.49 -13.48 4.49
CA TYR A 378 8.63 -14.57 5.48
C TYR A 378 9.97 -15.37 5.37
N TRP A 379 9.96 -16.62 5.87
CA TRP A 379 11.08 -17.56 5.86
C TRP A 379 10.85 -18.70 4.86
N PRO A 380 11.92 -19.42 4.44
CA PRO A 380 11.79 -20.56 3.54
C PRO A 380 11.13 -21.80 4.17
N THR A 381 10.70 -22.73 3.31
CA THR A 381 10.29 -24.10 3.68
C THR A 381 11.27 -25.10 3.06
N TRP A 382 11.70 -26.11 3.85
CA TRP A 382 12.65 -27.13 3.41
C TRP A 382 12.06 -28.54 3.44
N GLY A 383 12.55 -29.38 2.53
CA GLY A 383 12.17 -30.78 2.39
C GLY A 383 10.99 -30.95 1.44
N ASN A 384 11.16 -31.82 0.45
CA ASN A 384 10.22 -31.98 -0.67
C ASN A 384 8.77 -32.23 -0.22
N ASP A 385 8.53 -33.14 0.73
CA ASP A 385 7.19 -33.46 1.23
C ASP A 385 6.49 -32.26 1.91
N ARG A 386 7.26 -31.47 2.67
CA ARG A 386 6.75 -30.28 3.35
C ARG A 386 6.42 -29.19 2.35
N ILE A 387 7.28 -28.97 1.35
CA ILE A 387 7.07 -28.00 0.27
C ILE A 387 5.83 -28.38 -0.54
N ASN A 388 5.69 -29.64 -0.94
CA ASN A 388 4.52 -30.10 -1.69
C ASN A 388 3.23 -30.01 -0.87
N SER A 389 3.28 -30.30 0.44
CA SER A 389 2.13 -30.11 1.33
C SER A 389 1.73 -28.63 1.44
N PHE A 390 2.72 -27.75 1.63
CA PHE A 390 2.53 -26.30 1.69
C PHE A 390 1.92 -25.74 0.40
N LEU A 391 2.52 -26.04 -0.77
CA LEU A 391 2.03 -25.58 -2.07
C LEU A 391 0.63 -26.09 -2.40
N ARG A 392 0.31 -27.37 -2.10
CA ARG A 392 -1.04 -27.91 -2.29
C ARG A 392 -2.06 -27.19 -1.42
N ALA A 393 -1.72 -26.87 -0.17
CA ALA A 393 -2.62 -26.13 0.71
C ALA A 393 -2.84 -24.68 0.23
N GLN A 394 -1.79 -23.99 -0.23
CA GLN A 394 -1.93 -22.66 -0.85
C GLN A 394 -2.80 -22.72 -2.11
N ARG A 395 -2.51 -23.65 -3.02
CA ARG A 395 -3.33 -23.92 -4.24
C ARG A 395 -4.79 -24.13 -3.89
N ASP A 396 -5.07 -25.02 -2.94
CA ASP A 396 -6.43 -25.41 -2.56
C ASP A 396 -7.17 -24.29 -1.85
N MET A 397 -6.47 -23.47 -1.06
CA MET A 397 -7.05 -22.29 -0.42
C MET A 397 -7.58 -21.28 -1.44
N TYR A 398 -6.76 -20.86 -2.41
CA TYR A 398 -7.22 -19.94 -3.46
C TYR A 398 -8.31 -20.58 -4.33
N ARG A 399 -8.15 -21.85 -4.71
CA ARG A 399 -9.17 -22.56 -5.49
C ARG A 399 -10.50 -22.67 -4.75
N TYR A 400 -10.47 -22.95 -3.45
CA TYR A 400 -11.65 -23.05 -2.62
C TYR A 400 -12.37 -21.70 -2.48
N LEU A 401 -11.63 -20.62 -2.23
CA LEU A 401 -12.19 -19.27 -2.17
C LEU A 401 -12.89 -18.92 -3.48
N HIS A 402 -12.24 -19.13 -4.63
CA HIS A 402 -12.86 -18.90 -5.92
C HIS A 402 -14.12 -19.77 -6.12
N ASP A 403 -13.99 -21.09 -6.04
CA ASP A 403 -15.06 -22.02 -6.41
C ASP A 403 -16.27 -21.93 -5.48
N GLN A 404 -16.06 -21.77 -4.17
CA GLN A 404 -17.17 -21.67 -3.23
C GLN A 404 -17.88 -20.31 -3.33
N VAL A 405 -17.15 -19.21 -3.55
CA VAL A 405 -17.77 -17.91 -3.81
C VAL A 405 -18.64 -17.99 -5.07
N MET A 406 -18.10 -18.53 -6.16
CA MET A 406 -18.86 -18.67 -7.41
C MET A 406 -20.05 -19.63 -7.27
N ARG A 407 -19.90 -20.73 -6.54
CA ARG A 407 -21.02 -21.64 -6.26
C ARG A 407 -22.12 -20.94 -5.45
N MET A 408 -21.76 -20.18 -4.42
CA MET A 408 -22.72 -19.48 -3.55
C MET A 408 -23.40 -18.32 -4.27
N ALA A 409 -22.67 -17.57 -5.11
CA ALA A 409 -23.24 -16.55 -5.98
C ALA A 409 -24.26 -17.14 -6.97
N ASN A 410 -23.94 -18.28 -7.60
CA ASN A 410 -24.89 -18.99 -8.48
C ASN A 410 -26.12 -19.55 -7.75
N MET A 411 -26.08 -19.69 -6.41
CA MET A 411 -27.25 -20.00 -5.58
C MET A 411 -28.02 -18.74 -5.13
N GLY A 412 -27.66 -17.56 -5.64
CA GLY A 412 -28.34 -16.30 -5.37
C GLY A 412 -27.85 -15.57 -4.12
N GLN A 413 -26.75 -16.00 -3.49
CA GLN A 413 -26.20 -15.27 -2.35
C GLN A 413 -25.46 -14.01 -2.80
N THR A 414 -25.66 -12.93 -2.07
CA THR A 414 -25.00 -11.63 -2.24
C THR A 414 -23.57 -11.65 -1.68
N PRO A 415 -22.69 -10.70 -2.06
CA PRO A 415 -21.30 -10.69 -1.59
C PRO A 415 -21.17 -10.72 -0.06
N LEU A 416 -22.03 -9.98 0.66
CA LEU A 416 -21.98 -9.91 2.12
C LEU A 416 -22.43 -11.21 2.80
N GLU A 417 -23.45 -11.88 2.24
CA GLU A 417 -23.90 -13.19 2.70
C GLU A 417 -22.81 -14.24 2.49
N ILE A 418 -22.18 -14.25 1.32
CA ILE A 418 -21.06 -15.15 1.01
C ILE A 418 -19.91 -14.93 1.97
N GLY A 419 -19.45 -13.68 2.12
CA GLY A 419 -18.38 -13.33 3.05
C GLY A 419 -18.68 -13.79 4.48
N GLN A 420 -19.95 -13.71 4.92
CA GLN A 420 -20.33 -14.21 6.24
C GLN A 420 -20.44 -15.72 6.36
N ALA A 421 -20.83 -16.43 5.31
CA ALA A 421 -21.06 -17.87 5.35
C ALA A 421 -19.79 -18.69 5.04
N ILE A 422 -18.91 -18.20 4.17
CA ILE A 422 -17.73 -18.96 3.73
C ILE A 422 -16.72 -19.13 4.86
N ARG A 423 -16.27 -20.37 5.06
CA ARG A 423 -15.20 -20.74 5.98
C ARG A 423 -14.25 -21.69 5.25
N LEU A 424 -12.96 -21.54 5.48
CA LEU A 424 -11.99 -22.54 5.05
C LEU A 424 -12.27 -23.86 5.79
N PRO A 425 -12.17 -25.02 5.12
CA PRO A 425 -12.26 -26.31 5.80
C PRO A 425 -11.10 -26.49 6.78
N ASP A 426 -11.27 -27.30 7.82
CA ASP A 426 -10.24 -27.59 8.84
C ASP A 426 -8.91 -28.05 8.24
N SER A 427 -8.95 -28.76 7.11
CA SER A 427 -7.77 -29.20 6.35
C SER A 427 -6.92 -28.07 5.78
N LEU A 428 -7.42 -26.84 5.79
CA LEU A 428 -6.70 -25.62 5.43
C LEU A 428 -6.60 -24.68 6.63
N ALA A 429 -7.72 -24.45 7.33
CA ALA A 429 -7.81 -23.47 8.41
C ALA A 429 -6.88 -23.76 9.60
N LYS A 430 -6.48 -25.02 9.83
CA LYS A 430 -5.56 -25.37 10.93
C LYS A 430 -4.08 -25.19 10.58
N HIS A 431 -3.75 -24.89 9.33
CA HIS A 431 -2.39 -24.60 8.92
C HIS A 431 -2.07 -23.11 9.11
N TRP A 432 -0.95 -22.83 9.78
CA TRP A 432 -0.49 -21.46 10.08
C TRP A 432 -0.34 -20.61 8.82
N TYR A 433 0.18 -21.18 7.74
CA TYR A 433 0.36 -20.49 6.47
C TYR A 433 -0.93 -20.24 5.68
N CYS A 434 -2.08 -20.76 6.11
CA CYS A 434 -3.40 -20.44 5.52
C CYS A 434 -4.20 -19.46 6.38
N ARG A 435 -3.60 -18.92 7.46
CA ARG A 435 -4.27 -17.98 8.36
C ARG A 435 -4.33 -16.57 7.76
N SER A 436 -5.31 -15.80 8.21
CA SER A 436 -5.62 -14.48 7.66
C SER A 436 -4.74 -13.38 8.28
N TYR A 437 -3.42 -13.42 8.09
CA TYR A 437 -2.51 -12.38 8.63
C TYR A 437 -2.45 -11.13 7.77
N TYR A 438 -2.66 -11.28 6.46
CA TYR A 438 -2.69 -10.19 5.48
C TYR A 438 -4.07 -10.11 4.82
N GLY A 439 -4.36 -11.06 3.91
CA GLY A 439 -5.70 -11.31 3.36
C GLY A 439 -6.66 -11.86 4.41
N THR A 440 -7.95 -11.83 4.10
CA THR A 440 -8.98 -12.45 4.95
C THR A 440 -9.98 -13.19 4.09
N VAL A 441 -10.43 -14.33 4.60
CA VAL A 441 -11.50 -15.12 3.97
C VAL A 441 -12.72 -14.25 3.64
N TYR A 442 -13.07 -13.29 4.49
CA TYR A 442 -14.20 -12.39 4.29
C TYR A 442 -13.99 -11.44 3.11
N HIS A 443 -12.96 -10.59 3.14
CA HIS A 443 -12.80 -9.58 2.10
C HIS A 443 -12.34 -10.17 0.77
N ASP A 444 -11.62 -11.29 0.80
CA ASP A 444 -11.21 -12.01 -0.40
C ASP A 444 -12.42 -12.68 -1.08
N ALA A 445 -13.39 -13.19 -0.31
CA ALA A 445 -14.64 -13.70 -0.86
C ALA A 445 -15.49 -12.60 -1.52
N VAL A 446 -15.62 -11.45 -0.87
CA VAL A 446 -16.30 -10.27 -1.46
C VAL A 446 -15.57 -9.82 -2.73
N ALA A 447 -14.24 -9.83 -2.71
CA ALA A 447 -13.44 -9.47 -3.87
C ALA A 447 -13.69 -10.43 -5.05
N GLN A 448 -13.68 -11.75 -4.83
CA GLN A 448 -13.93 -12.72 -5.89
C GLN A 448 -15.34 -12.59 -6.49
N TYR A 449 -16.34 -12.24 -5.69
CA TYR A 449 -17.65 -11.87 -6.22
C TYR A 449 -17.51 -10.63 -7.12
N ASN A 450 -16.91 -9.54 -6.62
CA ASN A 450 -16.76 -8.29 -7.34
C ASN A 450 -16.00 -8.43 -8.66
N LEU A 451 -14.99 -9.31 -8.72
CA LEU A 451 -14.23 -9.60 -9.94
C LEU A 451 -15.12 -10.12 -11.08
N ARG A 452 -16.14 -10.92 -10.75
CA ARG A 452 -16.98 -11.60 -11.75
C ARG A 452 -18.32 -10.92 -11.98
N LEU A 453 -18.88 -10.31 -10.95
CA LEU A 453 -20.26 -9.78 -10.95
C LEU A 453 -20.33 -8.27 -10.68
N GLY A 454 -19.21 -7.62 -10.37
CA GLY A 454 -19.15 -6.18 -10.07
C GLY A 454 -19.65 -5.85 -8.65
N PHE A 455 -19.80 -4.54 -8.38
CA PHE A 455 -20.14 -4.04 -7.04
C PHE A 455 -21.61 -4.28 -6.64
N PHE A 456 -22.50 -4.48 -7.62
CA PHE A 456 -23.94 -4.54 -7.39
C PHE A 456 -24.37 -5.96 -6.99
N ASP A 457 -25.06 -6.06 -5.87
CA ASP A 457 -25.49 -7.34 -5.27
C ASP A 457 -26.83 -7.86 -5.81
N GLY A 458 -27.45 -7.15 -6.76
CA GLY A 458 -28.75 -7.52 -7.33
C GLY A 458 -29.96 -6.97 -6.55
N VAL A 459 -29.78 -6.40 -5.37
CA VAL A 459 -30.86 -5.86 -4.54
C VAL A 459 -31.15 -4.40 -4.95
N PRO A 460 -32.34 -4.06 -5.51
CA PRO A 460 -32.58 -2.71 -6.04
C PRO A 460 -32.45 -1.57 -5.02
N ALA A 461 -32.68 -1.84 -3.74
CA ALA A 461 -32.46 -0.88 -2.65
C ALA A 461 -30.99 -0.44 -2.51
N ASN A 462 -30.06 -1.22 -3.07
CA ASN A 462 -28.62 -1.00 -3.00
C ASN A 462 -28.04 -0.38 -4.28
N LEU A 463 -28.85 -0.28 -5.35
CA LEU A 463 -28.39 0.15 -6.68
C LEU A 463 -27.98 1.63 -6.71
N HIS A 464 -28.77 2.50 -6.09
CA HIS A 464 -28.56 3.95 -6.09
C HIS A 464 -28.93 4.52 -4.71
N ARG A 465 -28.12 4.13 -3.71
CA ARG A 465 -28.29 4.60 -2.32
C ARG A 465 -27.98 6.09 -2.21
N LEU A 466 -28.60 6.74 -1.23
CA LEU A 466 -28.21 8.09 -0.83
C LEU A 466 -26.78 8.09 -0.30
N GLU A 467 -26.08 9.21 -0.50
CA GLU A 467 -24.75 9.45 0.07
C GLU A 467 -24.75 9.22 1.62
N PRO A 468 -23.63 8.77 2.21
CA PRO A 468 -23.53 8.46 3.63
C PRO A 468 -24.01 9.56 4.60
N THR A 469 -23.74 10.83 4.28
CA THR A 469 -24.18 11.99 5.08
C THR A 469 -25.70 12.16 5.06
N GLU A 470 -26.34 12.04 3.89
CA GLU A 470 -27.78 12.21 3.75
C GLU A 470 -28.56 11.01 4.29
N SER A 471 -28.07 9.79 4.04
CA SER A 471 -28.63 8.58 4.64
C SER A 471 -28.48 8.59 6.16
N GLY A 472 -27.32 9.00 6.69
CA GLY A 472 -27.06 9.12 8.12
C GLY A 472 -28.10 9.96 8.85
N LYS A 473 -28.40 11.17 8.33
CA LYS A 473 -29.43 12.06 8.90
C LYS A 473 -30.80 11.36 9.01
N ARG A 474 -31.22 10.66 7.96
CA ARG A 474 -32.53 9.99 7.90
C ARG A 474 -32.59 8.74 8.79
N TYR A 475 -31.51 7.95 8.85
CA TYR A 475 -31.43 6.82 9.78
C TYR A 475 -31.53 7.28 11.23
N VAL A 476 -30.80 8.35 11.60
CA VAL A 476 -30.83 8.91 12.95
C VAL A 476 -32.24 9.41 13.30
N GLU A 477 -32.92 10.10 12.39
CA GLU A 477 -34.32 10.51 12.57
C GLU A 477 -35.23 9.30 12.83
N TYR A 478 -35.19 8.29 11.97
CA TYR A 478 -36.02 7.08 12.07
C TYR A 478 -35.76 6.27 13.35
N MET A 479 -34.54 6.30 13.87
CA MET A 479 -34.17 5.60 15.08
C MET A 479 -34.50 6.37 16.38
N GLY A 480 -35.08 7.58 16.28
CA GLY A 480 -35.50 8.40 17.41
C GLY A 480 -34.48 9.44 17.88
N GLY A 481 -33.58 9.86 16.99
CA GLY A 481 -32.54 10.87 17.25
C GLY A 481 -31.24 10.29 17.81
N ALA A 482 -30.16 11.09 17.75
CA ALA A 482 -28.81 10.65 18.09
C ALA A 482 -28.70 10.08 19.51
N ALA A 483 -29.33 10.71 20.51
CA ALA A 483 -29.31 10.24 21.90
C ALA A 483 -29.97 8.85 22.05
N ALA A 484 -31.05 8.58 21.31
CA ALA A 484 -31.71 7.28 21.34
C ALA A 484 -30.84 6.19 20.69
N VAL A 485 -30.20 6.51 19.55
CA VAL A 485 -29.24 5.61 18.88
C VAL A 485 -28.08 5.28 19.82
N LEU A 486 -27.42 6.28 20.40
CA LEU A 486 -26.24 6.08 21.25
C LEU A 486 -26.56 5.25 22.49
N ARG A 487 -27.72 5.44 23.12
CA ARG A 487 -28.16 4.61 24.25
C ARG A 487 -28.30 3.13 23.85
N LYS A 488 -29.02 2.84 22.75
CA LYS A 488 -29.20 1.46 22.25
C LYS A 488 -27.88 0.84 21.78
N ALA A 489 -27.03 1.64 21.15
CA ALA A 489 -25.71 1.22 20.70
C ALA A 489 -24.81 0.90 21.91
N HIS A 490 -24.91 1.65 23.01
CA HIS A 490 -24.19 1.33 24.24
C HIS A 490 -24.64 -0.02 24.84
N ASP A 491 -25.93 -0.34 24.79
CA ASP A 491 -26.43 -1.67 25.20
C ASP A 491 -25.86 -2.78 24.31
N SER A 492 -25.80 -2.55 23.00
CA SER A 492 -25.22 -3.49 22.02
C SER A 492 -23.71 -3.65 22.22
N TYR A 493 -23.01 -2.56 22.53
CA TYR A 493 -21.58 -2.56 22.86
C TYR A 493 -21.29 -3.40 24.12
N ASN A 494 -22.11 -3.24 25.15
CA ASN A 494 -22.02 -4.03 26.39
C ASN A 494 -22.28 -5.52 26.16
N GLN A 495 -23.08 -5.88 25.15
CA GLN A 495 -23.31 -7.25 24.70
C GLN A 495 -22.19 -7.79 23.79
N GLY A 496 -21.27 -6.93 23.37
CA GLY A 496 -20.15 -7.28 22.51
C GLY A 496 -20.46 -7.30 21.01
N ASP A 497 -21.57 -6.69 20.59
CA ASP A 497 -21.98 -6.61 19.18
C ASP A 497 -21.28 -5.44 18.44
N TYR A 498 -19.95 -5.48 18.42
CA TYR A 498 -19.14 -4.33 17.97
C TYR A 498 -19.32 -4.00 16.49
N ARG A 499 -19.60 -4.99 15.64
CA ARG A 499 -19.85 -4.77 14.21
C ARG A 499 -21.15 -3.98 14.01
N TRP A 500 -22.20 -4.35 14.73
CA TRP A 500 -23.47 -3.61 14.68
C TRP A 500 -23.35 -2.20 15.27
N VAL A 501 -22.64 -2.06 16.40
CA VAL A 501 -22.35 -0.74 16.99
C VAL A 501 -21.62 0.13 15.99
N ALA A 502 -20.60 -0.41 15.30
CA ALA A 502 -19.87 0.33 14.29
C ALA A 502 -20.78 0.80 13.15
N GLU A 503 -21.63 -0.07 12.62
CA GLU A 503 -22.56 0.26 11.54
C GLU A 503 -23.56 1.35 11.96
N VAL A 504 -24.25 1.17 13.08
CA VAL A 504 -25.32 2.08 13.50
C VAL A 504 -24.80 3.42 13.99
N VAL A 505 -23.66 3.45 14.70
CA VAL A 505 -23.08 4.70 15.22
C VAL A 505 -22.39 5.49 14.10
N ASN A 506 -21.90 4.84 13.04
CA ASN A 506 -21.38 5.52 11.86
C ASN A 506 -22.43 6.46 11.23
N HIS A 507 -23.71 6.07 11.20
CA HIS A 507 -24.78 6.97 10.75
C HIS A 507 -24.90 8.23 11.61
N VAL A 508 -24.68 8.14 12.93
CA VAL A 508 -24.68 9.31 13.82
C VAL A 508 -23.50 10.23 13.52
N VAL A 509 -22.30 9.66 13.32
CA VAL A 509 -21.08 10.43 13.01
C VAL A 509 -21.20 11.13 11.65
N PHE A 510 -21.74 10.45 10.63
CA PHE A 510 -21.94 11.03 9.31
C PHE A 510 -23.10 12.04 9.26
N ALA A 511 -24.10 11.91 10.15
CA ALA A 511 -25.15 12.91 10.31
C ALA A 511 -24.66 14.18 11.03
N ASP A 512 -23.82 14.02 12.06
CA ASP A 512 -23.25 15.09 12.88
C ASP A 512 -21.78 14.78 13.25
N PRO A 513 -20.80 15.24 12.44
CA PRO A 513 -19.38 14.97 12.69
C PRO A 513 -18.82 15.68 13.94
N GLN A 514 -19.58 16.61 14.53
CA GLN A 514 -19.20 17.29 15.78
C GLN A 514 -19.67 16.50 17.02
N ASN A 515 -20.49 15.46 16.85
CA ASN A 515 -20.96 14.62 17.95
C ASN A 515 -19.81 13.80 18.57
N THR A 516 -19.22 14.33 19.64
CA THR A 516 -18.06 13.73 20.30
C THR A 516 -18.42 12.38 20.96
N ALA A 517 -19.62 12.24 21.52
CA ALA A 517 -20.06 10.99 22.14
C ALA A 517 -20.19 9.86 21.10
N ALA A 518 -20.73 10.16 19.92
CA ALA A 518 -20.81 9.21 18.81
C ALA A 518 -19.42 8.79 18.31
N LYS A 519 -18.51 9.76 18.10
CA LYS A 519 -17.13 9.47 17.70
C LYS A 519 -16.40 8.60 18.72
N GLN A 520 -16.58 8.86 20.01
CA GLN A 520 -15.98 8.06 21.08
C GLN A 520 -16.52 6.63 21.10
N LEU A 521 -17.84 6.44 21.03
CA LEU A 521 -18.45 5.10 21.03
C LEU A 521 -18.06 4.30 19.77
N LEU A 522 -18.03 4.96 18.60
CA LEU A 522 -17.57 4.33 17.36
C LEU A 522 -16.09 3.94 17.43
N ALA A 523 -15.25 4.81 18.01
CA ALA A 523 -13.84 4.51 18.22
C ALA A 523 -13.62 3.33 19.18
N ASP A 524 -14.42 3.24 20.25
CA ASP A 524 -14.37 2.11 21.19
C ASP A 524 -14.78 0.80 20.50
N ALA A 525 -15.80 0.82 19.63
CA ALA A 525 -16.21 -0.34 18.84
C ALA A 525 -15.12 -0.78 17.84
N TYR A 526 -14.55 0.16 17.09
CA TYR A 526 -13.41 -0.13 16.21
C TYR A 526 -12.22 -0.68 16.99
N GLU A 527 -11.93 -0.16 18.18
CA GLU A 527 -10.83 -0.66 18.99
C GLU A 527 -11.01 -2.13 19.40
N GLN A 528 -12.21 -2.53 19.83
CA GLN A 528 -12.49 -3.95 20.10
C GLN A 528 -12.40 -4.81 18.84
N LEU A 529 -12.90 -4.34 17.70
CA LEU A 529 -12.75 -5.05 16.41
C LEU A 529 -11.27 -5.20 16.01
N GLY A 530 -10.46 -4.17 16.23
CA GLY A 530 -9.02 -4.20 15.99
C GLY A 530 -8.28 -5.17 16.94
N TYR A 531 -8.73 -5.29 18.19
CA TYR A 531 -8.18 -6.26 19.15
C TYR A 531 -8.54 -7.72 18.83
N GLN A 532 -9.67 -7.94 18.15
CA GLN A 532 -10.15 -9.25 17.71
C GLN A 532 -9.54 -9.71 16.38
N SER A 533 -9.06 -8.77 15.56
CA SER A 533 -8.62 -9.02 14.18
C SER A 533 -7.36 -9.90 14.12
N GLU A 534 -7.44 -11.02 13.39
CA GLU A 534 -6.29 -11.86 13.03
C GLU A 534 -5.43 -11.21 11.92
N SER A 535 -6.05 -10.44 11.02
CA SER A 535 -5.36 -9.69 9.96
C SER A 535 -4.75 -8.40 10.51
N ALA A 536 -3.45 -8.22 10.28
CA ALA A 536 -2.75 -6.99 10.60
C ALA A 536 -3.35 -5.78 9.87
N PRO A 537 -3.60 -5.82 8.54
CA PRO A 537 -4.35 -4.77 7.84
C PRO A 537 -5.68 -4.40 8.52
N TRP A 538 -6.53 -5.37 8.86
CA TRP A 538 -7.82 -5.08 9.52
C TRP A 538 -7.64 -4.41 10.87
N ARG A 539 -6.72 -4.94 11.69
CA ARG A 539 -6.35 -4.34 12.97
C ARG A 539 -5.95 -2.88 12.79
N ASN A 540 -5.04 -2.61 11.86
CA ASN A 540 -4.49 -1.28 11.64
C ASN A 540 -5.56 -0.31 11.09
N PHE A 541 -6.45 -0.75 10.20
CA PHE A 541 -7.58 0.04 9.71
C PHE A 541 -8.51 0.45 10.86
N TYR A 542 -8.94 -0.51 11.68
CA TYR A 542 -9.82 -0.23 12.81
C TYR A 542 -9.18 0.72 13.83
N LEU A 543 -7.94 0.45 14.24
CA LEU A 543 -7.26 1.26 15.24
C LEU A 543 -6.92 2.67 14.72
N THR A 544 -6.58 2.81 13.44
CA THR A 544 -6.35 4.13 12.82
C THR A 544 -7.66 4.92 12.74
N GLY A 545 -8.77 4.27 12.37
CA GLY A 545 -10.09 4.89 12.39
C GLY A 545 -10.50 5.35 13.80
N ALA A 546 -10.28 4.52 14.82
CA ALA A 546 -10.50 4.90 16.22
C ALA A 546 -9.64 6.11 16.64
N MET A 547 -8.37 6.13 16.24
CA MET A 547 -7.46 7.25 16.52
C MET A 547 -7.94 8.55 15.85
N GLU A 548 -8.34 8.53 14.58
CA GLU A 548 -8.81 9.71 13.86
C GLU A 548 -10.19 10.19 14.38
N LEU A 549 -11.10 9.29 14.77
CA LEU A 549 -12.35 9.67 15.43
C LEU A 549 -12.11 10.41 16.76
N ARG A 550 -11.12 9.97 17.54
CA ARG A 550 -10.78 10.56 18.85
C ARG A 550 -9.99 11.87 18.74
N ASN A 551 -9.14 12.02 17.72
CA ASN A 551 -8.14 13.10 17.66
C ASN A 551 -8.23 14.00 16.41
N GLY A 552 -9.07 13.65 15.44
CA GLY A 552 -9.06 14.24 14.10
C GLY A 552 -7.91 13.71 13.23
N VAL A 553 -7.93 14.09 11.95
CA VAL A 553 -6.86 13.75 11.00
C VAL A 553 -5.61 14.55 11.35
N ARG A 554 -4.52 13.84 11.68
CA ARG A 554 -3.22 14.46 11.89
C ARG A 554 -2.55 14.72 10.55
N LYS A 555 -2.54 15.99 10.12
CA LYS A 555 -1.84 16.40 8.91
C LYS A 555 -0.34 16.45 9.17
N GLY A 556 0.39 15.46 8.66
CA GLY A 556 1.86 15.48 8.57
C GLY A 556 2.33 15.94 7.18
N GLN A 557 3.64 15.96 6.97
CA GLN A 557 4.18 16.05 5.61
C GLN A 557 3.66 14.85 4.82
N ALA A 558 2.88 15.11 3.78
CA ALA A 558 2.45 14.05 2.88
C ALA A 558 3.70 13.48 2.18
N PRO A 559 3.80 12.14 2.02
CA PRO A 559 4.79 11.58 1.12
C PRO A 559 4.64 12.25 -0.26
N ALA A 560 5.74 12.61 -0.91
CA ALA A 560 5.66 13.00 -2.31
C ALA A 560 5.04 11.80 -3.06
N PRO A 561 3.90 11.97 -3.74
CA PRO A 561 3.13 10.83 -4.24
C PRO A 561 3.88 10.01 -5.28
N GLN A 562 4.92 10.57 -5.91
CA GLN A 562 5.71 9.90 -6.94
C GLN A 562 7.21 10.17 -6.76
N SER A 563 8.04 9.12 -6.87
CA SER A 563 9.49 9.29 -6.93
C SER A 563 9.93 9.90 -8.27
N PRO A 564 11.08 10.59 -8.34
CA PRO A 564 11.66 11.04 -9.60
C PRO A 564 11.78 9.91 -10.64
N ASP A 565 12.17 8.71 -10.22
CA ASP A 565 12.30 7.55 -11.10
C ASP A 565 10.95 7.07 -11.64
N THR A 566 9.90 7.08 -10.82
CA THR A 566 8.55 6.71 -11.27
C THR A 566 8.06 7.68 -12.35
N ILE A 567 8.34 8.98 -12.20
CA ILE A 567 8.03 9.99 -13.22
C ILE A 567 8.84 9.77 -14.50
N GLN A 568 10.12 9.44 -14.37
CA GLN A 568 10.99 9.16 -15.52
C GLN A 568 10.59 7.89 -16.28
N ALA A 569 10.18 6.83 -15.56
CA ALA A 569 9.74 5.56 -16.15
C ALA A 569 8.32 5.63 -16.75
N MET A 570 7.57 6.70 -16.50
CA MET A 570 6.19 6.84 -16.93
C MET A 570 6.06 6.95 -18.45
N PRO A 571 5.29 6.06 -19.12
CA PRO A 571 4.94 6.27 -20.52
C PRO A 571 4.24 7.63 -20.74
N LEU A 572 4.51 8.30 -21.86
CA LEU A 572 3.90 9.61 -22.16
C LEU A 572 2.37 9.56 -22.12
N ASP A 573 1.79 8.47 -22.63
CA ASP A 573 0.35 8.28 -22.70
C ASP A 573 -0.29 8.22 -21.30
N MET A 574 0.37 7.56 -20.36
CA MET A 574 -0.08 7.50 -18.97
C MET A 574 -0.01 8.86 -18.27
N PHE A 575 0.99 9.69 -18.60
CA PHE A 575 1.01 11.07 -18.13
C PHE A 575 -0.19 11.88 -18.65
N LEU A 576 -0.54 11.71 -19.93
CA LEU A 576 -1.70 12.37 -20.52
C LEU A 576 -3.02 11.88 -19.92
N ASP A 577 -3.15 10.58 -19.66
CA ASP A 577 -4.29 10.01 -18.95
C ASP A 577 -4.41 10.61 -17.54
N TYR A 578 -3.29 10.79 -16.83
CA TYR A 578 -3.26 11.44 -15.51
C TYR A 578 -3.63 12.92 -15.58
N LEU A 579 -3.25 13.65 -16.63
CA LEU A 579 -3.75 15.01 -16.85
C LEU A 579 -5.28 15.03 -17.04
N GLY A 580 -5.83 14.03 -17.72
CA GLY A 580 -7.28 13.84 -17.83
C GLY A 580 -7.95 13.66 -16.46
N ILE A 581 -7.35 12.88 -15.56
CA ILE A 581 -7.83 12.69 -14.17
C ILE A 581 -7.82 14.01 -13.39
N ARG A 582 -6.82 14.87 -13.64
CA ARG A 582 -6.71 16.17 -12.98
C ARG A 582 -7.66 17.22 -13.56
N LEU A 583 -8.26 17.01 -14.73
CA LEU A 583 -9.12 18.01 -15.36
C LEU A 583 -10.39 18.24 -14.54
N ASN A 584 -10.55 19.43 -13.98
CA ASN A 584 -11.74 19.83 -13.26
C ASN A 584 -12.86 20.19 -14.26
N ALA A 585 -13.92 19.37 -14.29
CA ALA A 585 -14.98 19.51 -15.28
C ALA A 585 -15.77 20.83 -15.17
N GLU A 586 -15.92 21.39 -13.97
CA GLU A 586 -16.60 22.68 -13.76
C GLU A 586 -15.79 23.83 -14.33
N ARG A 587 -14.47 23.83 -14.08
CA ARG A 587 -13.56 24.84 -14.63
C ARG A 587 -13.40 24.70 -16.15
N ALA A 588 -13.51 23.49 -16.69
CA ALA A 588 -13.42 23.21 -18.13
C ALA A 588 -14.76 23.38 -18.87
N ASN A 589 -15.87 23.59 -18.17
CA ASN A 589 -17.21 23.60 -18.76
C ASN A 589 -17.36 24.62 -19.90
N GLY A 590 -17.85 24.15 -21.06
CA GLY A 590 -18.05 24.97 -22.26
C GLY A 590 -16.75 25.45 -22.93
N LYS A 591 -15.59 24.99 -22.49
CA LYS A 591 -14.30 25.38 -23.06
C LYS A 591 -13.78 24.33 -24.02
N THR A 592 -13.04 24.80 -25.02
CA THR A 592 -12.26 23.97 -25.93
C THR A 592 -10.81 24.41 -25.96
N ALA A 593 -9.90 23.47 -26.18
CA ALA A 593 -8.50 23.73 -26.45
C ALA A 593 -7.87 22.59 -27.26
N SER A 594 -6.89 22.90 -28.09
CA SER A 594 -6.09 21.91 -28.81
C SER A 594 -4.61 22.26 -28.78
N PHE A 595 -3.76 21.29 -28.46
CA PHE A 595 -2.32 21.51 -28.31
C PHE A 595 -1.52 20.41 -29.03
N ASN A 596 -0.47 20.80 -29.74
CA ASN A 596 0.57 19.85 -30.11
C ASN A 596 1.60 19.77 -28.98
N LEU A 597 1.94 18.57 -28.54
CA LEU A 597 3.11 18.30 -27.70
C LEU A 597 4.15 17.55 -28.54
N VAL A 598 5.35 18.11 -28.66
CA VAL A 598 6.46 17.54 -29.42
C VAL A 598 7.66 17.35 -28.50
N LEU A 599 8.06 16.09 -28.30
CA LEU A 599 9.25 15.72 -27.55
C LEU A 599 10.40 15.44 -28.51
N THR A 600 11.41 16.29 -28.50
CA THR A 600 12.48 16.33 -29.51
C THR A 600 13.49 15.20 -29.37
N ASP A 601 13.77 14.77 -28.15
CA ASP A 601 14.70 13.71 -27.80
C ASP A 601 14.11 12.31 -28.01
N THR A 602 12.87 12.08 -27.59
CA THR A 602 12.18 10.78 -27.80
C THR A 602 11.53 10.68 -29.18
N LYS A 603 11.47 11.78 -29.94
CA LYS A 603 10.78 11.90 -31.24
C LYS A 603 9.29 11.56 -31.17
N GLU A 604 8.69 11.72 -30.00
CA GLU A 604 7.26 11.53 -29.80
C GLU A 604 6.49 12.82 -30.09
N SER A 605 5.32 12.67 -30.70
CA SER A 605 4.35 13.76 -30.82
C SER A 605 2.96 13.32 -30.37
N ARG A 606 2.21 14.26 -29.80
CA ARG A 606 0.82 14.06 -29.36
C ARG A 606 -0.01 15.28 -29.73
N LEU A 607 -1.17 15.07 -30.32
CA LEU A 607 -2.20 16.10 -30.49
C LEU A 607 -3.20 15.93 -29.36
N LEU A 608 -3.21 16.87 -28.42
CA LEU A 608 -4.13 16.92 -27.30
C LEU A 608 -5.35 17.76 -27.70
N GLY A 609 -6.52 17.34 -27.23
CA GLY A 609 -7.74 18.11 -27.30
C GLY A 609 -8.46 18.09 -25.95
N VAL A 610 -9.07 19.22 -25.60
CA VAL A 610 -10.00 19.35 -24.50
C VAL A 610 -11.31 19.86 -25.07
N GLU A 611 -12.36 19.09 -24.89
CA GLU A 611 -13.74 19.47 -25.25
C GLU A 611 -14.71 18.69 -24.38
N ASN A 612 -15.91 19.23 -24.17
CA ASN A 612 -16.95 18.60 -23.34
C ASN A 612 -16.43 18.24 -21.93
N SER A 613 -15.56 19.08 -21.36
CA SER A 613 -14.89 18.85 -20.07
C SER A 613 -14.08 17.55 -19.98
N ALA A 614 -13.64 17.01 -21.12
CA ALA A 614 -12.81 15.81 -21.21
C ALA A 614 -11.52 16.08 -22.00
N LEU A 615 -10.43 15.43 -21.59
CA LEU A 615 -9.16 15.44 -22.29
C LEU A 615 -9.05 14.19 -23.17
N HIS A 616 -8.59 14.36 -24.39
CA HIS A 616 -8.27 13.28 -25.32
C HIS A 616 -6.95 13.58 -26.04
N TYR A 617 -6.33 12.56 -26.63
CA TYR A 617 -5.13 12.75 -27.44
C TYR A 617 -5.01 11.74 -28.58
N SER A 618 -4.29 12.13 -29.63
CA SER A 618 -3.87 11.24 -30.72
C SER A 618 -2.37 11.04 -30.70
N LYS A 619 -1.94 9.77 -30.77
CA LYS A 619 -0.53 9.39 -30.87
C LYS A 619 0.03 9.76 -32.24
N GLU A 620 1.27 10.25 -32.25
CA GLU A 620 2.05 10.53 -33.47
C GLU A 620 1.35 11.50 -34.45
N LYS A 621 0.52 12.39 -33.91
CA LYS A 621 -0.20 13.41 -34.69
C LYS A 621 0.09 14.79 -34.16
N THR A 622 0.03 15.74 -35.08
CA THR A 622 0.00 17.18 -34.82
C THR A 622 -1.04 17.81 -35.74
N SER A 623 -1.60 18.95 -35.35
CA SER A 623 -2.48 19.76 -36.21
C SER A 623 -1.90 21.15 -36.42
N SER A 624 -1.94 21.65 -37.66
CA SER A 624 -1.63 23.05 -37.97
C SER A 624 -2.69 24.02 -37.43
N SER A 625 -3.86 23.52 -37.04
CA SER A 625 -4.94 24.29 -36.43
C SER A 625 -4.98 24.20 -34.90
N ALA A 626 -3.99 23.58 -34.27
CA ALA A 626 -3.90 23.54 -32.81
C ALA A 626 -3.70 24.97 -32.26
N ASP A 627 -4.28 25.28 -31.10
CA ASP A 627 -4.15 26.59 -30.46
C ASP A 627 -2.69 26.93 -30.17
N ALA A 628 -1.91 25.95 -29.71
CA ALA A 628 -0.47 26.10 -29.51
C ALA A 628 0.30 24.80 -29.76
N THR A 629 1.59 24.93 -30.05
CA THR A 629 2.55 23.84 -30.12
C THR A 629 3.62 24.01 -29.06
N VAL A 630 3.72 23.04 -28.16
CA VAL A 630 4.74 22.95 -27.12
C VAL A 630 5.82 21.99 -27.60
N THR A 631 7.04 22.49 -27.76
CA THR A 631 8.21 21.70 -28.14
C THR A 631 9.23 21.72 -27.01
N MET A 632 9.66 20.55 -26.54
CA MET A 632 10.66 20.42 -25.48
C MET A 632 11.34 19.04 -25.53
N THR A 633 12.17 18.72 -24.53
CA THR A 633 12.65 17.34 -24.30
C THR A 633 11.76 16.61 -23.30
N ARG A 634 11.83 15.27 -23.27
CA ARG A 634 11.18 14.48 -22.23
C ARG A 634 11.74 14.78 -20.85
N ALA A 635 13.04 15.04 -20.75
CA ALA A 635 13.69 15.42 -19.50
C ALA A 635 13.13 16.74 -18.92
N ASP A 636 12.87 17.73 -19.78
CA ASP A 636 12.25 19.00 -19.39
C ASP A 636 10.80 18.78 -18.92
N LEU A 637 10.02 17.96 -19.64
CA LEU A 637 8.66 17.60 -19.22
C LEU A 637 8.66 16.94 -17.83
N ASN A 638 9.55 15.97 -17.61
CA ASN A 638 9.69 15.32 -16.31
C ASN A 638 10.06 16.32 -15.21
N SER A 639 10.92 17.31 -15.50
CA SER A 639 11.29 18.37 -14.56
C SER A 639 10.12 19.26 -14.17
N ILE A 640 9.20 19.54 -15.10
CA ILE A 640 7.92 20.22 -14.81
C ILE A 640 7.05 19.34 -13.92
N MET A 641 6.91 18.05 -14.25
CA MET A 641 6.08 17.11 -13.48
C MET A 641 6.55 16.95 -12.04
N MET A 642 7.87 16.97 -11.82
CA MET A 642 8.49 16.93 -10.50
C MET A 642 8.41 18.26 -9.74
N GLY A 643 7.92 19.34 -10.37
CA GLY A 643 7.88 20.68 -9.78
C GLY A 643 9.25 21.34 -9.62
N GLN A 644 10.30 20.80 -10.25
CA GLN A 644 11.67 21.33 -10.20
C GLN A 644 11.81 22.61 -11.03
N THR A 645 10.99 22.74 -12.07
CA THR A 645 10.90 23.92 -12.93
C THR A 645 9.47 24.12 -13.40
N ASN A 646 9.24 25.15 -14.21
CA ASN A 646 7.97 25.39 -14.87
C ASN A 646 8.19 25.75 -16.34
N MET A 647 7.10 25.74 -17.13
CA MET A 647 7.15 26.04 -18.56
C MET A 647 7.77 27.41 -18.86
N GLN A 648 7.46 28.43 -18.06
CA GLN A 648 7.96 29.78 -18.26
C GLN A 648 9.49 29.84 -18.15
N ASN A 649 10.05 29.19 -17.12
CA ASN A 649 11.50 29.12 -16.91
C ASN A 649 12.20 28.40 -18.06
N LEU A 650 11.65 27.28 -18.54
CA LEU A 650 12.22 26.53 -19.66
C LEU A 650 12.18 27.30 -20.97
N VAL A 651 11.13 28.09 -21.22
CA VAL A 651 11.04 28.97 -22.39
C VAL A 651 12.06 30.11 -22.29
N MET A 652 12.21 30.74 -21.13
CA MET A 652 13.23 31.79 -20.92
C MET A 652 14.66 31.25 -21.07
N ALA A 653 14.89 29.99 -20.68
CA ALA A 653 16.18 29.31 -20.85
C ALA A 653 16.41 28.81 -22.30
N GLY A 654 15.42 28.91 -23.18
CA GLY A 654 15.49 28.40 -24.56
C GLY A 654 15.45 26.88 -24.68
N SER A 655 15.15 26.15 -23.60
CA SER A 655 15.06 24.68 -23.57
C SER A 655 13.67 24.16 -23.98
N ALA A 656 12.64 24.98 -23.82
CA ALA A 656 11.30 24.73 -24.36
C ALA A 656 10.85 25.87 -25.29
N LYS A 657 9.94 25.57 -26.21
CA LYS A 657 9.36 26.54 -27.14
C LYS A 657 7.84 26.39 -27.16
N ILE A 658 7.14 27.52 -27.19
CA ILE A 658 5.70 27.58 -27.42
C ILE A 658 5.45 28.41 -28.68
N ASP A 659 4.89 27.79 -29.71
CA ASP A 659 4.36 28.47 -30.89
C ASP A 659 2.83 28.58 -30.79
N GLY A 660 2.24 29.68 -31.26
CA GLY A 660 0.78 29.92 -31.20
C GLY A 660 0.31 30.60 -29.91
N ASN A 661 -0.86 30.24 -29.41
CA ASN A 661 -1.55 30.89 -28.30
C ASN A 661 -1.11 30.34 -26.93
N SER A 662 -0.04 30.91 -26.37
CA SER A 662 0.48 30.54 -25.04
C SER A 662 -0.49 30.82 -23.89
N GLN A 663 -1.39 31.81 -24.03
CA GLN A 663 -2.42 32.10 -23.03
C GLN A 663 -3.40 30.93 -22.91
N LYS A 664 -3.75 30.28 -24.03
CA LYS A 664 -4.64 29.10 -24.03
C LYS A 664 -4.06 27.93 -23.24
N LEU A 665 -2.74 27.74 -23.30
CA LEU A 665 -2.05 26.73 -22.50
C LEU A 665 -2.11 27.05 -21.01
N GLY A 666 -1.95 28.33 -20.63
CA GLY A 666 -2.11 28.79 -19.25
C GLY A 666 -3.54 28.60 -18.73
N GLU A 667 -4.55 28.87 -19.58
CA GLU A 667 -5.94 28.57 -19.26
C GLU A 667 -6.13 27.08 -19.00
N PHE A 668 -5.66 26.19 -19.88
CA PHE A 668 -5.75 24.74 -19.70
C PHE A 668 -5.17 24.29 -18.35
N VAL A 669 -3.97 24.76 -18.00
CA VAL A 669 -3.33 24.44 -16.72
C VAL A 669 -4.18 24.89 -15.52
N SER A 670 -4.87 26.03 -15.62
CA SER A 670 -5.77 26.52 -14.56
C SER A 670 -7.01 25.64 -14.34
N TRP A 671 -7.34 24.76 -15.29
CA TRP A 671 -8.45 23.82 -15.19
C TRP A 671 -8.04 22.51 -14.49
N LEU A 672 -6.76 22.31 -14.20
CA LEU A 672 -6.26 21.11 -13.53
C LEU A 672 -6.30 21.25 -12.00
N ASP A 673 -6.74 20.22 -11.30
CA ASP A 673 -6.74 20.16 -9.84
C ASP A 673 -5.41 19.62 -9.28
N ASN A 674 -5.22 19.87 -7.98
CA ASN A 674 -4.29 19.14 -7.13
C ASN A 674 -5.12 18.44 -6.05
N PHE A 675 -4.67 17.26 -5.61
CA PHE A 675 -5.40 16.46 -4.64
C PHE A 675 -4.79 16.63 -3.24
N ASP A 676 -5.63 16.90 -2.22
CA ASP A 676 -5.18 16.86 -0.82
C ASP A 676 -4.98 15.40 -0.39
N PHE A 677 -3.84 15.12 0.25
CA PHE A 677 -3.53 13.75 0.70
C PHE A 677 -4.35 13.38 1.94
N TRP A 678 -4.50 14.30 2.89
CA TRP A 678 -5.11 14.04 4.19
C TRP A 678 -6.64 14.24 4.18
N PHE A 679 -7.32 13.68 3.18
CA PHE A 679 -8.77 13.65 3.14
C PHE A 679 -9.36 12.77 4.26
N ASN A 680 -10.58 13.11 4.68
CA ASN A 680 -11.30 12.39 5.73
C ASN A 680 -11.74 10.99 5.26
N ILE A 681 -11.71 10.00 6.15
CA ILE A 681 -12.18 8.63 5.88
C ILE A 681 -13.36 8.27 6.80
N VAL A 682 -13.19 8.49 8.11
CA VAL A 682 -14.17 8.10 9.15
C VAL A 682 -15.15 9.23 9.53
N THR A 683 -15.11 10.35 8.82
CA THR A 683 -16.04 11.48 8.93
C THR A 683 -16.28 12.07 7.53
N PRO A 684 -17.41 12.77 7.28
CA PRO A 684 -17.64 13.53 6.05
C PRO A 684 -16.56 14.56 5.72
#